data_AF-A0A352TS71-F1
#
_entry.id   AF-A0A352TS71-F1
#
_cell.length_a   1.000
_cell.length_b   1.000
_cell.length_c   1.000
_cell.angle_alpha   90.00
_cell.angle_beta   90.00
_cell.angle_gamma   90.00
#
_symmetry.space_group_name_H-M   'P 1'
#
loop_
_entity.id
_entity.type
_entity.pdbx_description
1 polymer ?
#
loop_
_entity_poly.entity_id
_entity_poly.type
_entity_poly.pdbx_seq_one_letter_code
_entity_poly.pdbx_strand_id
1 'polypeptide(L)'
;MKKIMIIIGMLFLTMFQLHIFQGVEANSIVSQPEIHEDMNATLEGFASFYNVVIFIRFNDEQNYEAPYDLGYYENMFNGVNQISLRDYYLEASYGKLDIISEIVLSEGEIYYYTDIYDRSYYEPRTTSNPDGVDDSNSNQAEREHNLLKRAINEVDALGLIDPAIDLDVNNDGEIDSITFMVSGEDNGWGSLLWPHKWELYDVFNDQDSPEINGVKAYTYTFNLLGDSRNYDMKASVGVLAHETFHLLGAPDLYHYYDFFNLDNAGPWSLMDNSANTPVHMLGYMKETYGGWIDNVTTITASGSYSLNPLSESEENLLRIDTGYSNEYVYLEYRYQDGKYESTLPDSGLIIYRVDKDYEGNELGYAYTSNGEGINEVFVFRPNIGDITEPITFPNDENYEFYGNLDQAAISNLNLFKEAGTTTSFILFHSDGTLMDITITNVSESNGTISFDITMDTVLDVKLLIGDVEFDKDMRFIDHPLLNYEATLSFNEDYDVYFSYLDTEVDASDFIYETSIPFDATQSVVHLGIYLEGVFQTTMTFEFEFVDVIETAHFPYGNLEDLLWYIPPIEDLSVLEITFNAQFELELDYDYLYIFNENIENAYTGTSLQYVTLDFSSEDQGLWIWFQSDEYLDDYYGVYAEIEIQTSTPVSVEEAVSLKGSSRIEVPYGEDYIDLGLDILFQNIDFYDVVVTEDIDVLSPDTYIVTYDIYENGALIYTLIREVVVLEPIQISFSTIFDLTHELGSDPINFETLLFNVNTNSEDYDVFVEESIDYQTVGVYEVIITVKDLFGFEASQTFEVSIEDSTAPEVILNASVDTIYAGTTYVDQGIAYTDLSTTSVQSITTLNTETPGVYTITYNVTDAYDNQRVVTRYIHVIENNQINMYIAPALTTIRVGETFVAPECFAQLNGETYTCSIDMQSLNRLVVGDYEITYSVS
;
A
#
# COMPACT_ATOMS: atom_id res chain seq x y z
N MET A 1 34.43 14.14 31.71
CA MET A 1 33.54 15.33 31.61
C MET A 1 33.31 15.68 30.14
N LYS A 2 32.78 14.72 29.38
CA LYS A 2 32.55 14.76 27.93
C LYS A 2 31.35 13.85 27.59
N LYS A 3 30.25 13.99 28.35
CA LYS A 3 29.03 13.17 28.22
C LYS A 3 27.74 14.01 28.40
N ILE A 4 27.80 15.32 28.13
CA ILE A 4 26.65 16.24 28.27
C ILE A 4 26.65 17.25 27.10
N MET A 5 26.75 16.78 25.86
CA MET A 5 26.66 17.68 24.68
C MET A 5 26.22 16.96 23.39
N ILE A 6 25.52 15.82 23.51
CA ILE A 6 24.97 15.05 22.37
C ILE A 6 23.41 14.99 22.44
N ILE A 7 22.79 15.59 23.45
CA ILE A 7 21.33 15.50 23.72
C ILE A 7 20.60 16.83 23.41
N ILE A 8 21.15 17.70 22.55
CA ILE A 8 20.54 19.00 22.23
C ILE A 8 20.22 19.15 20.72
N GLY A 9 20.89 18.43 19.82
CA GLY A 9 20.61 18.49 18.37
C GLY A 9 19.38 17.68 17.93
N MET A 10 19.19 16.47 18.44
CA MET A 10 18.06 15.58 18.07
C MET A 10 16.70 15.97 18.69
N LEU A 11 16.65 16.96 19.58
CA LEU A 11 15.41 17.41 20.24
C LEU A 11 14.73 18.59 19.53
N PHE A 12 15.35 19.14 18.47
CA PHE A 12 14.82 20.31 17.75
C PHE A 12 13.99 19.94 16.52
N LEU A 13 14.24 18.79 15.86
CA LEU A 13 13.46 18.36 14.70
C LEU A 13 12.08 17.78 15.08
N THR A 14 11.99 17.06 16.20
CA THR A 14 10.72 16.44 16.67
C THR A 14 9.76 17.43 17.36
N MET A 15 10.23 18.62 17.72
CA MET A 15 9.38 19.68 18.32
C MET A 15 8.64 20.51 17.27
N PHE A 16 8.98 20.37 15.98
CA PHE A 16 8.47 21.26 14.93
C PHE A 16 7.05 20.90 14.44
N GLN A 17 6.59 19.66 14.64
CA GLN A 17 5.22 19.29 14.31
C GLN A 17 4.16 19.74 15.34
N LEU A 18 4.54 20.18 16.56
CA LEU A 18 3.55 20.32 17.64
C LEU A 18 3.05 21.75 17.96
N HIS A 19 3.47 22.82 17.25
CA HIS A 19 3.27 24.19 17.78
C HIS A 19 2.76 25.30 16.84
N ILE A 20 1.97 25.02 15.80
CA ILE A 20 1.21 26.08 15.10
C ILE A 20 -0.23 25.65 14.78
N PHE A 21 -1.12 25.63 15.78
CA PHE A 21 -2.56 25.83 15.54
C PHE A 21 -3.21 26.52 16.75
N GLN A 22 -3.07 27.84 16.85
CA GLN A 22 -4.04 28.65 17.62
C GLN A 22 -4.29 30.02 16.97
N GLY A 23 -5.35 30.08 16.15
CA GLY A 23 -6.31 31.20 16.16
C GLY A 23 -6.54 31.94 14.84
N VAL A 24 -7.71 31.74 14.21
CA VAL A 24 -8.84 32.70 14.13
C VAL A 24 -10.01 32.08 13.34
N GLU A 25 -11.22 32.15 13.94
CA GLU A 25 -12.49 31.58 13.45
C GLU A 25 -13.02 32.14 12.11
N ALA A 26 -13.51 31.26 11.22
CA ALA A 26 -14.59 31.55 10.28
C ALA A 26 -15.45 30.30 9.94
N ASN A 27 -16.74 30.41 10.25
CA ASN A 27 -17.79 29.39 10.23
C ASN A 27 -17.98 28.52 8.97
N SER A 28 -18.16 27.22 9.27
CA SER A 28 -19.20 26.27 8.81
C SER A 28 -19.14 25.69 7.40
N ILE A 29 -18.41 24.56 7.24
CA ILE A 29 -18.81 23.39 6.44
C ILE A 29 -18.24 22.13 7.13
N VAL A 30 -19.13 21.18 7.45
CA VAL A 30 -18.97 19.79 7.95
C VAL A 30 -17.57 19.38 8.48
N SER A 31 -17.41 19.39 9.81
CA SER A 31 -16.28 18.78 10.51
C SER A 31 -16.33 17.25 10.40
N GLN A 32 -15.30 16.66 9.79
CA GLN A 32 -14.90 15.28 10.08
C GLN A 32 -14.42 15.21 11.54
N PRO A 33 -14.49 14.06 12.23
CA PRO A 33 -13.90 13.93 13.55
C PRO A 33 -12.38 14.13 13.40
N GLU A 34 -11.83 15.14 14.07
CA GLU A 34 -10.39 15.23 14.33
C GLU A 34 -10.00 13.93 15.04
N ILE A 35 -9.22 13.08 14.37
CA ILE A 35 -8.48 12.01 15.01
C ILE A 35 -7.40 12.76 15.81
N HIS A 36 -7.57 12.83 17.13
CA HIS A 36 -6.51 13.30 18.00
C HIS A 36 -5.41 12.23 17.98
N GLU A 37 -4.34 12.46 17.22
CA GLU A 37 -3.09 11.72 17.37
C GLU A 37 -2.60 11.88 18.82
N ASP A 38 -2.55 10.78 19.55
CA ASP A 38 -2.04 10.73 20.90
C ASP A 38 -0.51 10.64 20.89
N MET A 39 0.14 11.79 20.76
CA MET A 39 1.59 11.87 20.86
C MET A 39 2.12 11.80 22.32
N ASN A 40 1.35 11.42 23.36
CA ASN A 40 1.88 11.41 24.74
C ASN A 40 1.31 10.42 25.80
N ALA A 41 0.37 9.50 25.52
CA ALA A 41 -0.18 8.61 26.56
C ALA A 41 0.21 7.10 26.46
N THR A 42 1.44 6.75 26.08
CA THR A 42 1.82 5.33 26.04
C THR A 42 2.13 4.76 27.44
N LEU A 43 1.59 3.58 27.75
CA LEU A 43 1.96 2.79 28.95
C LEU A 43 3.26 2.00 28.77
N GLU A 44 4.01 2.30 27.70
CA GLU A 44 5.28 1.66 27.39
C GLU A 44 6.28 1.82 28.56
N GLY A 45 7.01 0.75 28.89
CA GLY A 45 8.04 0.77 29.93
C GLY A 45 7.52 0.71 31.39
N PHE A 46 6.22 0.75 31.64
CA PHE A 46 5.65 0.54 32.98
C PHE A 46 5.54 -0.96 33.30
N ALA A 47 5.95 -1.33 34.52
CA ALA A 47 6.01 -2.74 34.92
C ALA A 47 4.65 -3.35 35.27
N SER A 48 3.66 -2.52 35.60
CA SER A 48 2.32 -2.95 35.99
C SER A 48 1.35 -1.78 35.98
N PHE A 49 0.09 -2.05 35.61
CA PHE A 49 -1.03 -1.12 35.75
C PHE A 49 -2.33 -1.89 36.06
N TYR A 50 -3.38 -1.15 36.43
CA TYR A 50 -4.68 -1.72 36.75
C TYR A 50 -5.67 -1.55 35.59
N ASN A 51 -6.46 -2.58 35.31
CA ASN A 51 -7.61 -2.52 34.40
C ASN A 51 -8.91 -2.59 35.20
N VAL A 52 -9.76 -1.56 35.12
CA VAL A 52 -11.06 -1.54 35.80
C VAL A 52 -12.11 -2.23 34.94
N VAL A 53 -12.74 -3.30 35.45
CA VAL A 53 -13.72 -4.09 34.69
C VAL A 53 -15.15 -3.81 35.18
N ILE A 54 -15.94 -3.12 34.36
CA ILE A 54 -17.31 -2.70 34.68
C ILE A 54 -18.33 -3.54 33.90
N PHE A 55 -19.27 -4.18 34.61
CA PHE A 55 -20.34 -4.93 33.98
C PHE A 55 -21.58 -4.04 33.77
N ILE A 56 -22.13 -4.07 32.56
CA ILE A 56 -23.29 -3.26 32.15
C ILE A 56 -24.44 -4.16 31.68
N ARG A 57 -25.67 -3.76 32.02
CA ARG A 57 -26.90 -4.30 31.43
C ARG A 57 -27.92 -3.19 31.20
N PHE A 58 -28.94 -3.48 30.39
CA PHE A 58 -29.95 -2.49 30.00
C PHE A 58 -31.20 -2.51 30.89
N ASN A 59 -32.04 -1.47 30.79
CA ASN A 59 -33.22 -1.29 31.65
C ASN A 59 -34.25 -2.42 31.53
N ASP A 60 -34.38 -3.04 30.36
CA ASP A 60 -35.25 -4.18 30.08
C ASP A 60 -34.64 -5.54 30.48
N GLU A 61 -33.39 -5.54 30.95
CA GLU A 61 -32.59 -6.71 31.27
C GLU A 61 -32.30 -6.85 32.78
N GLN A 62 -33.18 -6.36 33.66
CA GLN A 62 -32.94 -6.35 35.13
C GLN A 62 -32.72 -7.73 35.77
N ASN A 63 -33.09 -8.81 35.06
CA ASN A 63 -32.86 -10.19 35.51
C ASN A 63 -31.75 -10.88 34.71
N TYR A 64 -31.00 -10.15 33.90
CA TYR A 64 -29.83 -10.66 33.19
C TYR A 64 -28.75 -11.07 34.21
N GLU A 65 -28.13 -12.19 33.91
CA GLU A 65 -26.97 -12.76 34.61
C GLU A 65 -25.97 -13.13 33.53
N ALA A 66 -24.68 -12.88 33.78
CA ALA A 66 -23.65 -13.27 32.82
C ALA A 66 -23.62 -14.81 32.62
N PRO A 67 -23.20 -15.31 31.43
CA PRO A 67 -23.19 -16.75 31.16
C PRO A 67 -22.26 -17.59 32.05
N TYR A 68 -21.31 -16.92 32.72
CA TYR A 68 -20.34 -17.51 33.65
C TYR A 68 -20.38 -16.81 35.02
N ASP A 69 -19.82 -17.45 36.04
CA ASP A 69 -19.74 -16.89 37.39
C ASP A 69 -18.50 -15.99 37.58
N LEU A 70 -18.43 -15.27 38.70
CA LEU A 70 -17.28 -14.43 39.06
C LEU A 70 -15.94 -15.20 38.98
N GLY A 71 -15.93 -16.47 39.40
CA GLY A 71 -14.72 -17.29 39.39
C GLY A 71 -14.19 -17.51 37.97
N TYR A 72 -15.05 -17.62 36.97
CA TYR A 72 -14.64 -17.67 35.57
C TYR A 72 -14.01 -16.35 35.11
N TYR A 73 -14.66 -15.21 35.36
CA TYR A 73 -14.14 -13.90 34.93
C TYR A 73 -12.83 -13.55 35.63
N GLU A 74 -12.71 -13.83 36.92
CA GLU A 74 -11.45 -13.72 37.66
C GLU A 74 -10.33 -14.57 37.05
N ASN A 75 -10.63 -15.80 36.63
CA ASN A 75 -9.63 -16.64 35.97
C ASN A 75 -9.25 -16.11 34.58
N MET A 76 -10.22 -15.58 33.84
CA MET A 76 -10.05 -15.04 32.49
C MET A 76 -9.20 -13.75 32.48
N PHE A 77 -9.39 -12.86 33.45
CA PHE A 77 -8.62 -11.63 33.58
C PHE A 77 -7.32 -11.84 34.37
N ASN A 78 -7.42 -12.36 35.59
CA ASN A 78 -6.34 -12.35 36.59
C ASN A 78 -5.61 -13.69 36.77
N GLY A 79 -5.98 -14.74 36.01
CA GLY A 79 -5.34 -16.05 36.07
C GLY A 79 -3.83 -15.97 35.87
N VAL A 80 -3.08 -16.90 36.48
CA VAL A 80 -1.63 -17.08 36.23
C VAL A 80 -1.34 -18.57 36.07
N ASN A 81 -0.47 -18.93 35.12
CA ASN A 81 -0.23 -20.29 34.62
C ASN A 81 -1.45 -20.94 33.95
N GLN A 82 -2.32 -20.14 33.35
CA GLN A 82 -3.49 -20.57 32.57
C GLN A 82 -3.82 -19.48 31.56
N ILE A 83 -4.60 -19.80 30.52
CA ILE A 83 -5.06 -18.80 29.54
C ILE A 83 -5.87 -17.72 30.26
N SER A 84 -5.28 -16.53 30.36
CA SER A 84 -5.87 -15.30 30.91
C SER A 84 -5.19 -14.09 30.29
N LEU A 85 -5.80 -12.90 30.43
CA LEU A 85 -5.21 -11.63 30.01
C LEU A 85 -3.87 -11.37 30.70
N ARG A 86 -3.85 -11.48 32.04
CA ARG A 86 -2.64 -11.27 32.84
C ARG A 86 -1.52 -12.24 32.50
N ASP A 87 -1.80 -13.54 32.37
CA ASP A 87 -0.79 -14.55 32.04
C ASP A 87 -0.26 -14.38 30.61
N TYR A 88 -1.09 -13.88 29.69
CA TYR A 88 -0.67 -13.59 28.32
C TYR A 88 0.40 -12.52 28.30
N TYR A 89 0.13 -11.36 28.91
CA TYR A 89 1.11 -10.26 28.94
C TYR A 89 2.33 -10.60 29.79
N LEU A 90 2.19 -11.38 30.87
CA LEU A 90 3.37 -11.91 31.59
C LEU A 90 4.25 -12.80 30.70
N GLU A 91 3.67 -13.62 29.82
CA GLU A 91 4.43 -14.47 28.90
C GLU A 91 4.99 -13.69 27.71
N ALA A 92 4.17 -12.89 27.04
CA ALA A 92 4.53 -12.13 25.84
C ALA A 92 5.60 -11.07 26.11
N SER A 93 5.58 -10.44 27.29
CA SER A 93 6.53 -9.40 27.73
C SER A 93 7.75 -9.94 28.47
N TYR A 94 7.91 -11.25 28.57
CA TYR A 94 8.99 -11.87 29.36
C TYR A 94 8.96 -11.49 30.85
N GLY A 95 7.76 -11.26 31.38
CA GLY A 95 7.50 -10.84 32.76
C GLY A 95 7.78 -9.36 33.03
N LYS A 96 7.93 -8.53 31.99
CA LYS A 96 8.11 -7.08 32.12
C LYS A 96 6.80 -6.35 32.41
N LEU A 97 5.66 -6.85 31.95
CA LEU A 97 4.34 -6.24 32.14
C LEU A 97 3.39 -7.15 32.92
N ASP A 98 2.82 -6.63 34.01
CA ASP A 98 1.80 -7.29 34.84
C ASP A 98 0.50 -6.47 34.88
N ILE A 99 -0.55 -6.95 34.21
CA ILE A 99 -1.86 -6.28 34.14
C ILE A 99 -2.79 -6.89 35.18
N ILE A 100 -3.30 -6.07 36.10
CA ILE A 100 -4.17 -6.53 37.19
C ILE A 100 -5.57 -5.97 36.98
N SER A 101 -6.55 -6.83 36.77
CA SER A 101 -7.93 -6.40 36.57
C SER A 101 -8.71 -6.31 37.87
N GLU A 102 -9.24 -5.14 38.20
CA GLU A 102 -10.16 -4.92 39.31
C GLU A 102 -11.60 -5.06 38.80
N ILE A 103 -12.21 -6.23 39.02
CA ILE A 103 -13.62 -6.45 38.68
C ILE A 103 -14.49 -5.71 39.68
N VAL A 104 -15.40 -4.86 39.22
CA VAL A 104 -16.29 -4.11 40.11
C VAL A 104 -17.27 -5.05 40.82
N LEU A 105 -17.14 -5.16 42.14
CA LEU A 105 -17.98 -6.00 42.99
C LEU A 105 -18.85 -5.19 43.95
N SER A 106 -20.00 -5.74 44.31
CA SER A 106 -20.83 -5.25 45.42
C SER A 106 -21.23 -6.41 46.32
N GLU A 107 -20.95 -6.27 47.61
CA GLU A 107 -21.14 -7.34 48.62
C GLU A 107 -20.47 -8.69 48.27
N GLY A 108 -19.44 -8.68 47.41
CA GLY A 108 -18.67 -9.86 46.99
C GLY A 108 -19.20 -10.58 45.74
N GLU A 109 -20.18 -10.01 45.05
CA GLU A 109 -20.73 -10.50 43.78
C GLU A 109 -20.50 -9.45 42.67
N ILE A 110 -20.56 -9.85 41.40
CA ILE A 110 -20.42 -8.94 40.26
C ILE A 110 -21.46 -7.82 40.36
N TYR A 111 -20.99 -6.57 40.28
CA TYR A 111 -21.89 -5.43 40.20
C TYR A 111 -22.26 -5.13 38.75
N TYR A 112 -23.56 -5.15 38.43
CA TYR A 112 -24.07 -4.73 37.13
C TYR A 112 -24.62 -3.31 37.23
N TYR A 113 -23.97 -2.36 36.54
CA TYR A 113 -24.62 -1.10 36.22
C TYR A 113 -25.86 -1.40 35.35
N THR A 114 -27.02 -0.90 35.76
CA THR A 114 -28.25 -1.04 34.98
C THR A 114 -28.60 0.31 34.37
N ASP A 115 -28.47 0.41 33.05
CA ASP A 115 -28.74 1.65 32.36
C ASP A 115 -30.22 2.04 32.41
N ILE A 116 -30.50 3.33 32.22
CA ILE A 116 -31.85 3.90 32.21
C ILE A 116 -32.60 3.66 30.89
N TYR A 117 -31.90 3.28 29.81
CA TYR A 117 -32.49 2.97 28.52
C TYR A 117 -32.53 1.44 28.29
N ASP A 118 -33.53 1.01 27.52
CA ASP A 118 -33.65 -0.38 27.06
C ASP A 118 -32.59 -0.67 25.99
N ARG A 119 -32.18 -1.93 25.80
CA ARG A 119 -31.12 -2.32 24.84
C ARG A 119 -31.38 -1.76 23.45
N SER A 120 -32.65 -1.78 23.01
CA SER A 120 -33.06 -1.30 21.68
C SER A 120 -32.70 0.16 21.40
N TYR A 121 -32.45 0.97 22.43
CA TYR A 121 -31.94 2.33 22.27
C TYR A 121 -30.51 2.36 21.72
N TYR A 122 -29.72 1.31 21.90
CA TYR A 122 -28.34 1.21 21.41
C TYR A 122 -28.23 0.39 20.12
N GLU A 123 -29.34 -0.19 19.66
CA GLU A 123 -29.40 -1.00 18.46
C GLU A 123 -29.77 -0.17 17.21
N PRO A 124 -29.47 -0.67 15.99
CA PRO A 124 -29.77 0.03 14.76
C PRO A 124 -31.24 0.44 14.64
N ARG A 125 -31.48 1.67 14.15
CA ARG A 125 -32.82 2.17 13.88
C ARG A 125 -33.45 1.41 12.71
N THR A 126 -34.59 0.77 12.98
CA THR A 126 -35.37 0.05 11.97
C THR A 126 -36.85 0.41 12.06
N THR A 127 -37.66 -0.03 11.09
CA THR A 127 -39.12 0.13 11.19
C THR A 127 -39.73 -0.56 12.42
N SER A 128 -39.08 -1.61 12.92
CA SER A 128 -39.44 -2.33 14.15
C SER A 128 -38.78 -1.77 15.42
N ASN A 129 -37.66 -1.04 15.29
CA ASN A 129 -36.96 -0.34 16.37
C ASN A 129 -36.84 1.16 16.05
N PRO A 130 -37.92 1.94 16.20
CA PRO A 130 -37.90 3.36 15.83
C PRO A 130 -37.04 4.22 16.77
N ASP A 131 -36.80 3.75 18.00
CA ASP A 131 -36.02 4.45 19.02
C ASP A 131 -34.51 4.13 18.93
N GLY A 132 -34.11 3.22 18.03
CA GLY A 132 -32.72 2.88 17.75
C GLY A 132 -31.87 4.04 17.23
N VAL A 133 -30.58 3.75 17.04
CA VAL A 133 -29.56 4.72 16.57
C VAL A 133 -29.44 4.70 15.05
N ASP A 134 -29.32 5.88 14.43
CA ASP A 134 -29.05 5.98 12.99
C ASP A 134 -27.58 5.64 12.73
N ASP A 135 -27.28 5.15 11.52
CA ASP A 135 -25.96 4.72 11.08
C ASP A 135 -25.00 5.89 10.76
N SER A 136 -24.94 6.87 11.67
CA SER A 136 -24.03 8.01 11.57
C SER A 136 -23.15 8.07 12.81
N ASN A 137 -21.83 8.10 12.62
CA ASN A 137 -20.82 7.98 13.69
C ASN A 137 -21.10 8.90 14.90
N SER A 138 -21.47 10.16 14.68
CA SER A 138 -21.75 11.11 15.77
C SER A 138 -22.93 10.76 16.67
N ASN A 139 -24.00 10.15 16.13
CA ASN A 139 -25.14 9.69 16.93
C ASN A 139 -24.82 8.40 17.70
N GLN A 140 -23.89 7.58 17.20
CA GLN A 140 -23.45 6.36 17.86
C GLN A 140 -22.53 6.69 19.04
N ALA A 141 -21.51 7.52 18.79
CA ALA A 141 -20.60 8.07 19.80
C ALA A 141 -21.36 8.67 20.99
N GLU A 142 -22.29 9.59 20.72
CA GLU A 142 -23.05 10.26 21.78
C GLU A 142 -23.79 9.24 22.68
N ARG A 143 -24.42 8.21 22.10
CA ARG A 143 -25.18 7.23 22.89
C ARG A 143 -24.27 6.37 23.74
N GLU A 144 -23.21 5.85 23.15
CA GLU A 144 -22.27 4.97 23.84
C GLU A 144 -21.49 5.73 24.92
N HIS A 145 -20.89 6.87 24.60
CA HIS A 145 -20.13 7.67 25.56
C HIS A 145 -21.00 8.07 26.76
N ASN A 146 -22.28 8.39 26.53
CA ASN A 146 -23.21 8.67 27.62
C ASN A 146 -23.58 7.41 28.44
N LEU A 147 -23.68 6.22 27.83
CA LEU A 147 -23.86 4.96 28.55
C LEU A 147 -22.69 4.69 29.49
N LEU A 148 -21.47 4.74 28.94
CA LEU A 148 -20.24 4.46 29.66
C LEU A 148 -19.98 5.49 30.76
N LYS A 149 -20.18 6.79 30.47
CA LYS A 149 -20.14 7.86 31.46
C LYS A 149 -21.06 7.60 32.64
N ARG A 150 -22.31 7.18 32.41
CA ARG A 150 -23.24 6.89 33.51
C ARG A 150 -22.80 5.68 34.32
N ALA A 151 -22.26 4.65 33.68
CA ALA A 151 -21.72 3.48 34.35
C ALA A 151 -20.55 3.86 35.26
N ILE A 152 -19.57 4.61 34.75
CA ILE A 152 -18.41 5.10 35.50
C ILE A 152 -18.86 5.96 36.69
N ASN A 153 -19.71 6.95 36.46
CA ASN A 153 -20.21 7.85 37.51
C ASN A 153 -20.94 7.10 38.63
N GLU A 154 -21.66 6.02 38.31
CA GLU A 154 -22.34 5.22 39.33
C GLU A 154 -21.34 4.37 40.15
N VAL A 155 -20.34 3.79 39.49
CA VAL A 155 -19.26 3.04 40.14
C VAL A 155 -18.49 3.92 41.12
N ASP A 156 -18.13 5.14 40.70
CA ASP A 156 -17.44 6.12 41.55
C ASP A 156 -18.33 6.63 42.70
N ALA A 157 -19.58 6.99 42.41
CA ALA A 157 -20.51 7.48 43.43
C ALA A 157 -20.80 6.46 44.54
N LEU A 158 -20.71 5.17 44.22
CA LEU A 158 -20.85 4.08 45.19
C LEU A 158 -19.53 3.73 45.90
N GLY A 159 -18.39 4.24 45.43
CA GLY A 159 -17.07 3.99 45.98
C GLY A 159 -16.68 2.52 45.90
N LEU A 160 -16.95 1.88 44.75
CA LEU A 160 -16.73 0.43 44.57
C LEU A 160 -15.27 0.06 44.25
N ILE A 161 -14.43 1.02 43.86
CA ILE A 161 -13.00 0.83 43.66
C ILE A 161 -12.24 1.38 44.88
N ASP A 162 -11.28 0.61 45.41
CA ASP A 162 -10.46 1.06 46.54
C ASP A 162 -9.60 2.27 46.12
N PRO A 163 -9.73 3.45 46.79
CA PRO A 163 -8.91 4.63 46.47
C PRO A 163 -7.41 4.46 46.75
N ALA A 164 -6.98 3.31 47.29
CA ALA A 164 -5.58 2.94 47.38
C ALA A 164 -5.00 2.32 46.10
N ILE A 165 -5.84 1.95 45.12
CA ILE A 165 -5.41 1.48 43.80
C ILE A 165 -4.95 2.70 43.00
N ASP A 166 -3.77 2.59 42.41
CA ASP A 166 -3.23 3.58 41.48
C ASP A 166 -3.80 3.29 40.09
N LEU A 167 -4.63 4.21 39.58
CA LEU A 167 -5.32 4.06 38.29
C LEU A 167 -4.64 4.84 37.17
N ASP A 168 -3.60 5.61 37.49
CA ASP A 168 -2.91 6.56 36.60
C ASP A 168 -1.40 6.44 36.86
N VAL A 169 -0.83 5.32 36.43
CA VAL A 169 0.58 5.00 36.76
C VAL A 169 1.54 5.93 36.02
N ASN A 170 1.16 6.39 34.83
CA ASN A 170 1.95 7.28 33.99
C ASN A 170 1.79 8.77 34.37
N ASN A 171 0.82 9.11 35.22
CA ASN A 171 0.51 10.46 35.72
C ASN A 171 0.08 11.43 34.60
N ASP A 172 -0.63 10.95 33.59
CA ASP A 172 -1.22 11.77 32.53
C ASP A 172 -2.59 12.37 32.93
N GLY A 173 -3.17 11.90 34.04
CA GLY A 173 -4.47 12.34 34.55
C GLY A 173 -5.64 11.49 34.09
N GLU A 174 -5.37 10.39 33.39
CA GLU A 174 -6.32 9.46 32.81
C GLU A 174 -6.19 8.08 33.44
N ILE A 175 -7.27 7.29 33.39
CA ILE A 175 -7.27 5.92 33.89
C ILE A 175 -6.56 5.06 32.85
N ASP A 176 -5.48 4.39 33.27
CA ASP A 176 -4.60 3.56 32.42
C ASP A 176 -5.40 2.55 31.57
N SER A 177 -6.43 1.91 32.15
CA SER A 177 -7.22 0.89 31.44
C SER A 177 -8.61 0.68 32.06
N ILE A 178 -9.63 0.67 31.19
CA ILE A 178 -11.02 0.33 31.54
C ILE A 178 -11.59 -0.66 30.52
N THR A 179 -12.19 -1.74 31.02
CA THR A 179 -12.92 -2.71 30.22
C THR A 179 -14.40 -2.74 30.59
N PHE A 180 -15.27 -2.57 29.60
CA PHE A 180 -16.71 -2.72 29.74
C PHE A 180 -17.16 -4.10 29.27
N MET A 181 -17.88 -4.80 30.14
CA MET A 181 -18.48 -6.12 29.88
C MET A 181 -20.00 -5.96 29.79
N VAL A 182 -20.51 -5.83 28.58
CA VAL A 182 -21.90 -5.47 28.30
C VAL A 182 -22.73 -6.71 28.01
N SER A 183 -23.94 -6.77 28.57
CA SER A 183 -24.89 -7.86 28.39
C SER A 183 -25.23 -8.12 26.91
N GLY A 184 -25.72 -9.33 26.62
CA GLY A 184 -26.30 -9.71 25.32
C GLY A 184 -25.32 -9.86 24.15
N GLU A 185 -25.88 -10.00 22.95
CA GLU A 185 -25.17 -10.31 21.69
C GLU A 185 -25.15 -9.10 20.73
N ASP A 186 -24.36 -9.16 19.66
CA ASP A 186 -24.23 -8.14 18.62
C ASP A 186 -25.40 -8.18 17.62
N ASN A 187 -25.50 -7.13 16.79
CA ASN A 187 -26.48 -7.03 15.70
C ASN A 187 -25.82 -6.86 14.32
N GLY A 188 -24.59 -7.35 14.15
CA GLY A 188 -23.80 -7.24 12.92
C GLY A 188 -22.49 -6.46 13.10
N TRP A 189 -21.56 -6.72 12.18
CA TRP A 189 -20.24 -6.07 12.10
C TRP A 189 -20.38 -4.54 12.03
N GLY A 190 -19.56 -3.83 12.82
CA GLY A 190 -19.53 -2.36 12.88
C GLY A 190 -20.78 -1.70 13.50
N SER A 191 -21.65 -2.46 14.17
CA SER A 191 -22.74 -1.88 14.96
C SER A 191 -22.22 -1.29 16.28
N LEU A 192 -22.94 -0.32 16.86
CA LEU A 192 -22.55 0.34 18.12
C LEU A 192 -22.15 -0.65 19.24
N LEU A 193 -22.88 -1.76 19.40
CA LEU A 193 -22.58 -2.74 20.46
C LEU A 193 -21.49 -3.77 20.07
N TRP A 194 -20.91 -3.69 18.87
CA TRP A 194 -19.83 -4.57 18.43
C TRP A 194 -18.58 -4.35 19.30
N PRO A 195 -17.80 -5.39 19.66
CA PRO A 195 -16.58 -5.21 20.46
C PRO A 195 -15.54 -4.33 19.78
N HIS A 196 -14.89 -3.42 20.52
CA HIS A 196 -13.87 -2.48 20.00
C HIS A 196 -13.11 -1.74 21.14
N LYS A 197 -12.03 -1.02 20.80
CA LYS A 197 -11.40 0.05 21.60
C LYS A 197 -11.84 1.41 21.09
N TRP A 198 -12.12 2.35 21.99
CA TRP A 198 -12.39 3.74 21.61
C TRP A 198 -12.08 4.73 22.74
N GLU A 199 -12.47 5.98 22.55
CA GLU A 199 -12.13 7.13 23.38
C GLU A 199 -13.37 7.95 23.70
N LEU A 200 -13.55 8.31 24.97
CA LEU A 200 -14.69 9.09 25.48
C LEU A 200 -14.63 10.58 25.12
N TYR A 201 -14.20 10.94 23.90
CA TYR A 201 -13.92 12.31 23.48
C TYR A 201 -15.10 13.28 23.64
N ASP A 202 -16.35 12.80 23.45
CA ASP A 202 -17.56 13.64 23.59
C ASP A 202 -17.80 14.11 25.03
N VAL A 203 -17.31 13.37 26.01
CA VAL A 203 -17.60 13.60 27.43
C VAL A 203 -16.35 13.92 28.26
N PHE A 204 -15.16 13.81 27.67
CA PHE A 204 -13.89 13.98 28.38
C PHE A 204 -13.58 15.43 28.77
N ASN A 205 -13.93 16.41 27.93
CA ASN A 205 -13.64 17.83 28.17
C ASN A 205 -14.76 18.60 28.89
N ASP A 206 -15.84 17.90 29.28
CA ASP A 206 -16.93 18.50 30.02
C ASP A 206 -16.55 18.83 31.48
N GLN A 207 -17.27 19.76 32.11
CA GLN A 207 -17.13 20.01 33.56
C GLN A 207 -17.52 18.80 34.43
N ASP A 208 -18.06 17.77 33.80
CA ASP A 208 -18.63 16.55 34.37
C ASP A 208 -18.03 15.31 33.67
N SER A 209 -16.73 15.35 33.33
CA SER A 209 -16.01 14.20 32.79
C SER A 209 -16.17 12.99 33.72
N PRO A 210 -16.38 11.78 33.19
CA PRO A 210 -16.44 10.60 34.02
C PRO A 210 -15.08 10.36 34.69
N GLU A 211 -15.07 10.15 36.00
CA GLU A 211 -13.87 9.90 36.80
C GLU A 211 -14.11 8.79 37.83
N ILE A 212 -13.05 8.06 38.18
CA ILE A 212 -13.04 7.13 39.32
C ILE A 212 -11.91 7.55 40.25
N ASN A 213 -12.22 7.76 41.53
CA ASN A 213 -11.25 8.21 42.53
C ASN A 213 -10.51 9.52 42.16
N GLY A 214 -11.11 10.34 41.30
CA GLY A 214 -10.54 11.62 40.84
C GLY A 214 -9.58 11.53 39.64
N VAL A 215 -9.49 10.36 38.98
CA VAL A 215 -8.77 10.14 37.72
C VAL A 215 -9.80 9.99 36.60
N LYS A 216 -9.60 10.67 35.46
CA LYS A 216 -10.58 10.71 34.39
C LYS A 216 -10.55 9.45 33.52
N ALA A 217 -11.71 9.02 33.04
CA ALA A 217 -11.80 7.96 32.03
C ALA A 217 -11.76 8.58 30.62
N TYR A 218 -10.87 8.09 29.76
CA TYR A 218 -10.79 8.47 28.35
C TYR A 218 -10.85 7.23 27.46
N THR A 219 -9.77 6.46 27.41
CA THR A 219 -9.65 5.25 26.61
C THR A 219 -10.33 4.06 27.27
N TYR A 220 -11.03 3.24 26.48
CA TYR A 220 -11.71 2.04 26.97
C TYR A 220 -11.76 0.92 25.96
N THR A 221 -12.02 -0.28 26.46
CA THR A 221 -12.33 -1.48 25.66
C THR A 221 -13.76 -1.92 25.92
N PHE A 222 -14.51 -2.20 24.87
CA PHE A 222 -15.94 -2.58 24.92
C PHE A 222 -16.11 -4.03 24.48
N ASN A 223 -16.72 -4.85 25.33
CA ASN A 223 -16.84 -6.30 25.11
C ASN A 223 -18.25 -6.82 25.41
N LEU A 224 -18.69 -7.83 24.67
CA LEU A 224 -20.00 -8.46 24.87
C LEU A 224 -19.93 -9.76 25.67
N LEU A 225 -20.90 -9.96 26.56
CA LEU A 225 -21.01 -11.16 27.40
C LEU A 225 -21.79 -12.29 26.72
N GLY A 226 -22.73 -11.97 25.83
CA GLY A 226 -23.69 -12.91 25.25
C GLY A 226 -24.88 -13.22 26.17
N ASP A 227 -25.95 -13.75 25.61
CA ASP A 227 -27.11 -14.27 26.37
C ASP A 227 -26.93 -15.72 26.82
N SER A 228 -25.97 -16.40 26.20
CA SER A 228 -25.68 -17.79 26.49
C SER A 228 -24.20 -18.10 26.27
N ARG A 229 -23.78 -19.32 26.63
CA ARG A 229 -22.42 -19.79 26.37
C ARG A 229 -22.16 -20.10 24.89
N ASN A 230 -23.19 -20.12 24.05
CA ASN A 230 -23.13 -20.46 22.64
C ASN A 230 -23.17 -19.20 21.76
N TYR A 231 -22.46 -18.16 22.18
CA TYR A 231 -22.28 -16.93 21.41
C TYR A 231 -20.82 -16.87 20.94
N ASP A 232 -20.61 -16.66 19.63
CA ASP A 232 -19.29 -16.77 19.03
C ASP A 232 -18.44 -15.52 19.28
N MET A 233 -19.04 -14.33 19.30
CA MET A 233 -18.35 -13.04 19.52
C MET A 233 -18.33 -12.60 21.00
N LYS A 234 -18.53 -13.54 21.94
CA LYS A 234 -18.37 -13.25 23.38
C LYS A 234 -16.93 -12.88 23.69
N ALA A 235 -16.73 -12.04 24.71
CA ALA A 235 -15.43 -11.71 25.26
C ALA A 235 -14.58 -12.98 25.46
N SER A 236 -13.39 -12.99 24.86
CA SER A 236 -12.41 -14.05 24.97
C SER A 236 -11.06 -13.47 25.38
N VAL A 237 -10.14 -14.32 25.85
CA VAL A 237 -8.79 -13.84 26.18
C VAL A 237 -8.08 -13.28 24.94
N GLY A 238 -8.39 -13.79 23.75
CA GLY A 238 -7.88 -13.25 22.49
C GLY A 238 -8.30 -11.81 22.24
N VAL A 239 -9.60 -11.54 22.27
CA VAL A 239 -10.15 -10.18 22.09
C VAL A 239 -9.62 -9.25 23.17
N LEU A 240 -9.66 -9.68 24.44
CA LEU A 240 -9.13 -8.85 25.54
C LEU A 240 -7.64 -8.54 25.36
N ALA A 241 -6.84 -9.53 24.93
CA ALA A 241 -5.42 -9.32 24.69
C ALA A 241 -5.19 -8.34 23.54
N HIS A 242 -5.88 -8.49 22.42
CA HIS A 242 -5.83 -7.62 21.25
C HIS A 242 -6.15 -6.16 21.62
N GLU A 243 -7.33 -5.94 22.21
CA GLU A 243 -7.78 -4.60 22.61
C GLU A 243 -6.88 -3.94 23.67
N THR A 244 -6.28 -4.76 24.54
CA THR A 244 -5.31 -4.24 25.53
C THR A 244 -3.99 -3.81 24.88
N PHE A 245 -3.62 -4.35 23.71
CA PHE A 245 -2.34 -4.00 23.09
C PHE A 245 -2.39 -2.62 22.44
N HIS A 246 -3.57 -2.21 21.95
CA HIS A 246 -3.81 -0.83 21.53
C HIS A 246 -3.56 0.20 22.64
N LEU A 247 -3.73 -0.17 23.92
CA LEU A 247 -3.38 0.71 25.06
C LEU A 247 -1.87 0.97 25.18
N LEU A 248 -1.04 0.16 24.50
CA LEU A 248 0.41 0.36 24.40
C LEU A 248 0.80 1.07 23.10
N GLY A 249 -0.17 1.55 22.31
CA GLY A 249 0.05 2.22 21.02
C GLY A 249 0.17 1.29 19.82
N ALA A 250 -0.07 -0.01 19.96
CA ALA A 250 0.00 -0.93 18.84
C ALA A 250 -1.16 -0.71 17.85
N PRO A 251 -0.92 -0.58 16.54
CA PRO A 251 -1.98 -0.50 15.53
C PRO A 251 -2.49 -1.88 15.11
N ASP A 252 -3.58 -1.88 14.33
CA ASP A 252 -4.08 -3.08 13.67
C ASP A 252 -3.31 -3.42 12.39
N LEU A 253 -3.16 -4.72 12.11
CA LEU A 253 -2.47 -5.24 10.93
C LEU A 253 -3.41 -5.75 9.83
N TYR A 254 -4.73 -5.70 10.04
CA TYR A 254 -5.75 -6.02 9.04
C TYR A 254 -6.31 -4.75 8.37
N HIS A 255 -6.79 -4.87 7.14
CA HIS A 255 -7.28 -3.74 6.35
C HIS A 255 -8.72 -3.32 6.70
N TYR A 256 -9.00 -2.01 6.70
CA TYR A 256 -10.32 -1.46 7.03
C TYR A 256 -11.16 -1.04 5.81
N TYR A 257 -10.49 -0.58 4.75
CA TYR A 257 -11.16 0.10 3.63
C TYR A 257 -11.20 -0.71 2.34
N ASP A 258 -10.11 -1.40 2.03
CA ASP A 258 -9.92 -2.21 0.82
C ASP A 258 -9.07 -3.44 1.15
N PHE A 259 -8.82 -4.33 0.18
CA PHE A 259 -7.95 -5.50 0.37
C PHE A 259 -8.39 -6.47 1.48
N PHE A 260 -9.70 -6.58 1.72
CA PHE A 260 -10.28 -7.48 2.74
C PHE A 260 -9.95 -8.97 2.59
N ASN A 261 -9.39 -9.38 1.45
CA ASN A 261 -8.97 -10.76 1.19
C ASN A 261 -7.45 -10.97 1.29
N LEU A 262 -6.70 -9.91 1.58
CA LEU A 262 -5.25 -9.93 1.76
C LEU A 262 -4.96 -9.79 3.26
N ASP A 263 -4.68 -10.91 3.92
CA ASP A 263 -4.18 -10.91 5.29
C ASP A 263 -2.66 -10.62 5.26
N ASN A 264 -2.15 -9.80 6.18
CA ASN A 264 -0.74 -9.41 6.20
C ASN A 264 0.11 -10.29 7.10
N ALA A 265 -0.38 -10.59 8.30
CA ALA A 265 0.22 -11.47 9.28
C ALA A 265 -0.68 -12.66 9.66
N GLY A 266 -2.00 -12.51 9.54
CA GLY A 266 -3.03 -13.51 9.82
C GLY A 266 -2.78 -14.27 11.13
N PRO A 267 -2.70 -15.63 11.10
CA PRO A 267 -2.57 -16.45 12.31
C PRO A 267 -1.24 -16.30 13.05
N TRP A 268 -0.29 -15.52 12.53
CA TRP A 268 1.02 -15.28 13.14
C TRP A 268 1.07 -14.07 14.06
N SER A 269 0.05 -13.21 14.08
CA SER A 269 0.01 -12.03 14.94
C SER A 269 -1.32 -11.86 15.66
N LEU A 270 -1.24 -11.49 16.94
CA LEU A 270 -2.40 -11.06 17.73
C LEU A 270 -3.15 -9.88 17.07
N MET A 271 -2.44 -9.00 16.38
CA MET A 271 -2.98 -7.76 15.80
C MET A 271 -3.57 -7.93 14.41
N ASP A 272 -3.66 -9.17 13.91
CA ASP A 272 -4.32 -9.49 12.66
C ASP A 272 -5.43 -10.53 12.88
N ASN A 273 -5.18 -11.56 13.72
CA ASN A 273 -6.17 -12.61 14.00
C ASN A 273 -6.37 -12.88 15.50
N SER A 274 -7.54 -12.49 16.02
CA SER A 274 -7.93 -12.69 17.42
C SER A 274 -8.61 -14.06 17.66
N ALA A 275 -7.82 -15.13 17.81
CA ALA A 275 -8.33 -16.44 18.23
C ALA A 275 -8.69 -16.51 19.73
N ASN A 276 -9.61 -17.40 20.14
CA ASN A 276 -10.01 -17.55 21.56
C ASN A 276 -8.82 -17.73 22.53
N THR A 277 -7.81 -18.47 22.10
CA THR A 277 -6.48 -18.48 22.71
C THR A 277 -5.60 -17.56 21.85
N PRO A 278 -5.12 -16.42 22.38
CA PRO A 278 -4.28 -15.54 21.60
C PRO A 278 -2.95 -16.20 21.27
N VAL A 279 -2.42 -15.91 20.10
CA VAL A 279 -1.00 -16.10 19.76
C VAL A 279 -0.21 -14.88 20.20
N HIS A 280 1.12 -14.97 20.27
CA HIS A 280 1.96 -13.79 20.47
C HIS A 280 1.83 -12.87 19.25
N MET A 281 1.86 -11.56 19.50
CA MET A 281 2.18 -10.57 18.47
C MET A 281 3.57 -10.85 17.86
N LEU A 282 3.82 -10.31 16.66
CA LEU A 282 5.13 -10.35 16.03
C LEU A 282 6.19 -9.69 16.93
N GLY A 283 7.43 -10.17 16.81
CA GLY A 283 8.57 -9.69 17.60
C GLY A 283 8.84 -8.20 17.43
N TYR A 284 8.72 -7.67 16.21
CA TYR A 284 8.79 -6.23 15.95
C TYR A 284 7.79 -5.44 16.80
N MET A 285 6.55 -5.93 16.95
CA MET A 285 5.57 -5.23 17.78
C MET A 285 5.95 -5.27 19.26
N LYS A 286 6.61 -6.35 19.72
CA LYS A 286 7.15 -6.42 21.09
C LYS A 286 8.34 -5.47 21.29
N GLU A 287 9.13 -5.21 20.27
CA GLU A 287 10.20 -4.22 20.27
C GLU A 287 9.61 -2.80 20.31
N THR A 288 8.81 -2.45 19.30
CA THR A 288 8.37 -1.06 19.03
C THR A 288 7.26 -0.60 19.96
N TYR A 289 6.18 -1.36 20.08
CA TYR A 289 5.00 -0.96 20.85
C TYR A 289 5.03 -1.53 22.28
N GLY A 290 5.62 -2.71 22.46
CA GLY A 290 5.76 -3.31 23.77
C GLY A 290 6.93 -2.76 24.60
N GLY A 291 8.04 -2.36 23.95
CA GLY A 291 9.29 -2.05 24.66
C GLY A 291 9.87 -3.25 25.43
N TRP A 292 9.54 -4.49 25.01
CA TRP A 292 9.92 -5.71 25.73
C TRP A 292 11.19 -6.37 25.19
N ILE A 293 11.57 -6.06 23.96
CA ILE A 293 12.84 -6.49 23.35
C ILE A 293 13.76 -5.28 23.29
N ASP A 294 14.74 -5.22 24.20
CA ASP A 294 15.57 -4.02 24.38
C ASP A 294 16.62 -3.82 23.27
N ASN A 295 17.02 -4.91 22.60
CA ASN A 295 18.03 -4.87 21.54
C ASN A 295 17.71 -5.92 20.48
N VAL A 296 17.46 -5.46 19.26
CA VAL A 296 17.38 -6.32 18.08
C VAL A 296 18.74 -6.34 17.40
N THR A 297 19.28 -7.52 17.15
CA THR A 297 20.58 -7.62 16.48
C THR A 297 20.38 -7.38 14.99
N THR A 298 21.03 -6.35 14.47
CA THR A 298 21.07 -6.05 13.03
C THR A 298 22.08 -6.97 12.33
N ILE A 299 21.64 -7.62 11.28
CA ILE A 299 22.46 -8.40 10.36
C ILE A 299 22.99 -7.46 9.30
N THR A 300 24.31 -7.34 9.21
CA THR A 300 24.99 -6.42 8.26
C THR A 300 25.81 -7.14 7.21
N ALA A 301 25.94 -8.47 7.28
CA ALA A 301 26.72 -9.24 6.31
C ALA A 301 26.20 -10.67 6.16
N SER A 302 26.55 -11.27 5.02
CA SER A 302 26.36 -12.70 4.77
C SER A 302 26.98 -13.57 5.89
N GLY A 303 26.27 -14.60 6.32
CA GLY A 303 26.73 -15.43 7.45
C GLY A 303 25.72 -16.46 7.93
N SER A 304 26.09 -17.19 8.97
CA SER A 304 25.23 -18.17 9.65
C SER A 304 24.70 -17.56 10.95
N TYR A 305 23.38 -17.64 11.14
CA TYR A 305 22.67 -17.06 12.27
C TYR A 305 21.79 -18.11 12.95
N SER A 306 21.38 -17.82 14.18
CA SER A 306 20.46 -18.67 14.93
C SER A 306 19.56 -17.85 15.85
N LEU A 307 18.36 -18.37 16.10
CA LEU A 307 17.35 -17.76 16.95
C LEU A 307 16.79 -18.78 17.96
N ASN A 308 16.56 -18.33 19.19
CA ASN A 308 15.69 -19.00 20.15
C ASN A 308 14.22 -18.69 19.81
N PRO A 309 13.25 -19.50 20.28
CA PRO A 309 11.83 -19.21 20.08
C PRO A 309 11.44 -17.83 20.59
N LEU A 310 10.50 -17.15 19.93
CA LEU A 310 10.03 -15.81 20.31
C LEU A 310 9.44 -15.74 21.74
N SER A 311 9.00 -16.89 22.29
CA SER A 311 8.53 -17.01 23.67
C SER A 311 9.66 -16.98 24.72
N GLU A 312 10.94 -17.09 24.31
CA GLU A 312 12.11 -16.89 25.14
C GLU A 312 12.67 -15.47 24.96
N SER A 313 13.29 -14.89 26.00
CA SER A 313 13.68 -13.47 26.02
C SER A 313 15.05 -13.14 25.41
N GLU A 314 15.87 -14.15 25.11
CA GLU A 314 17.26 -13.98 24.65
C GLU A 314 17.37 -14.41 23.18
N GLU A 315 18.05 -13.62 22.35
CA GLU A 315 18.41 -13.96 20.96
C GLU A 315 17.21 -14.50 20.14
N ASN A 316 16.10 -13.77 20.14
CA ASN A 316 14.80 -14.22 19.62
C ASN A 316 14.28 -13.45 18.39
N LEU A 317 14.92 -12.33 18.06
CA LEU A 317 14.57 -11.45 16.95
C LEU A 317 15.85 -10.90 16.31
N LEU A 318 15.94 -10.99 14.98
CA LEU A 318 16.98 -10.34 14.17
C LEU A 318 16.31 -9.41 13.15
N ARG A 319 17.08 -8.42 12.69
CA ARG A 319 16.65 -7.47 11.66
C ARG A 319 17.72 -7.31 10.59
N ILE A 320 17.31 -7.15 9.35
CA ILE A 320 18.15 -6.70 8.23
C ILE A 320 17.65 -5.30 7.83
N ASP A 321 18.57 -4.36 7.68
CA ASP A 321 18.27 -3.07 7.05
C ASP A 321 18.33 -3.25 5.54
N THR A 322 17.25 -2.91 4.83
CA THR A 322 17.17 -3.12 3.39
C THR A 322 17.81 -1.98 2.60
N GLY A 323 18.07 -0.83 3.25
CA GLY A 323 18.55 0.39 2.60
C GLY A 323 17.49 1.12 1.76
N TYR A 324 16.23 0.70 1.82
CA TYR A 324 15.12 1.26 1.04
C TYR A 324 14.06 1.83 1.99
N SER A 325 13.64 3.09 1.83
CA SER A 325 12.49 3.76 2.49
C SER A 325 12.18 3.32 3.94
N ASN A 326 13.15 3.44 4.86
CA ASN A 326 12.98 2.99 6.26
C ASN A 326 12.40 1.56 6.41
N GLU A 327 12.67 0.69 5.44
CA GLU A 327 12.22 -0.70 5.43
C GLU A 327 13.23 -1.64 6.05
N TYR A 328 12.71 -2.66 6.72
CA TYR A 328 13.49 -3.65 7.41
C TYR A 328 12.90 -5.04 7.19
N VAL A 329 13.76 -6.06 7.13
CA VAL A 329 13.33 -7.46 7.19
C VAL A 329 13.57 -8.00 8.59
N TYR A 330 12.52 -8.39 9.28
CA TYR A 330 12.60 -9.05 10.58
C TYR A 330 12.52 -10.57 10.44
N LEU A 331 13.25 -11.24 11.33
CA LEU A 331 13.41 -12.69 11.38
C LEU A 331 13.13 -13.16 12.80
N GLU A 332 12.15 -14.05 12.96
CA GLU A 332 11.79 -14.62 14.26
C GLU A 332 11.53 -16.12 14.17
N TYR A 333 11.87 -16.85 15.24
CA TYR A 333 11.53 -18.27 15.34
C TYR A 333 10.22 -18.47 16.08
N ARG A 334 9.21 -19.01 15.40
CA ARG A 334 7.93 -19.39 15.99
C ARG A 334 7.89 -20.90 16.21
N TYR A 335 7.68 -21.31 17.45
CA TYR A 335 7.68 -22.72 17.85
C TYR A 335 6.30 -23.11 18.38
N GLN A 336 5.65 -24.07 17.73
CA GLN A 336 4.29 -24.52 18.00
C GLN A 336 4.21 -25.37 19.28
N ASP A 337 4.52 -24.76 20.43
CA ASP A 337 4.46 -25.37 21.76
C ASP A 337 4.05 -24.32 22.81
N GLY A 338 3.74 -24.77 24.02
CA GLY A 338 3.34 -23.88 25.11
C GLY A 338 1.86 -23.50 25.09
N LYS A 339 1.51 -22.44 25.81
CA LYS A 339 0.10 -22.07 26.03
C LYS A 339 -0.49 -21.30 24.84
N TYR A 340 0.25 -20.30 24.38
CA TYR A 340 -0.24 -19.32 23.39
C TYR A 340 0.22 -19.63 21.96
N GLU A 341 1.37 -20.28 21.77
CA GLU A 341 1.89 -20.63 20.43
C GLU A 341 1.43 -22.01 19.93
N SER A 342 0.69 -22.78 20.74
CA SER A 342 0.24 -24.13 20.35
C SER A 342 -0.77 -24.17 19.20
N THR A 343 -1.38 -23.04 18.85
CA THR A 343 -2.37 -22.90 17.78
C THR A 343 -1.79 -22.35 16.47
N LEU A 344 -0.49 -22.06 16.42
CA LEU A 344 0.18 -21.64 15.20
C LEU A 344 -0.02 -22.67 14.06
N PRO A 345 0.03 -22.26 12.79
CA PRO A 345 -0.06 -23.20 11.66
C PRO A 345 1.05 -24.26 11.65
N ASP A 346 2.30 -23.86 11.92
CA ASP A 346 3.47 -24.74 11.97
C ASP A 346 4.59 -24.12 12.84
N SER A 347 5.68 -24.85 13.07
CA SER A 347 6.93 -24.29 13.61
C SER A 347 7.89 -23.91 12.49
N GLY A 348 8.65 -22.83 12.64
CA GLY A 348 9.67 -22.42 11.68
C GLY A 348 10.08 -20.96 11.78
N LEU A 349 10.95 -20.55 10.87
CA LEU A 349 11.39 -19.16 10.73
C LEU A 349 10.30 -18.37 10.02
N ILE A 350 9.84 -17.29 10.64
CA ILE A 350 8.97 -16.30 10.01
C ILE A 350 9.84 -15.14 9.54
N ILE A 351 9.57 -14.66 8.33
CA ILE A 351 10.26 -13.57 7.68
C ILE A 351 9.20 -12.55 7.30
N TYR A 352 9.38 -11.29 7.68
CA TYR A 352 8.41 -10.25 7.38
C TYR A 352 9.11 -8.92 7.16
N ARG A 353 8.51 -8.12 6.27
CA ARG A 353 8.89 -6.74 6.04
C ARG A 353 8.21 -5.85 7.06
N VAL A 354 8.94 -4.85 7.50
CA VAL A 354 8.41 -3.71 8.25
C VAL A 354 8.82 -2.44 7.53
N ASP A 355 7.84 -1.63 7.16
CA ASP A 355 8.04 -0.28 6.61
C ASP A 355 7.66 0.72 7.70
N LYS A 356 8.64 1.51 8.17
CA LYS A 356 8.42 2.45 9.28
C LYS A 356 7.88 3.81 8.82
N ASP A 357 7.66 3.99 7.53
CA ASP A 357 6.99 5.19 7.00
C ASP A 357 5.47 5.13 7.25
N TYR A 358 4.94 3.97 7.66
CA TYR A 358 3.52 3.74 7.96
C TYR A 358 3.30 3.19 9.37
N GLU A 359 2.14 3.51 9.96
CA GLU A 359 1.67 2.95 11.24
C GLU A 359 0.44 2.07 10.98
N GLY A 360 0.55 0.77 11.24
CA GLY A 360 -0.50 -0.20 10.93
C GLY A 360 -0.68 -0.49 9.43
N ASN A 361 -1.72 -1.28 9.15
CA ASN A 361 -2.05 -1.71 7.80
C ASN A 361 -3.47 -1.29 7.39
N GLU A 362 -4.04 -0.22 7.96
CA GLU A 362 -5.45 0.11 7.71
C GLU A 362 -5.74 0.48 6.25
N LEU A 363 -4.76 1.09 5.56
CA LEU A 363 -4.86 1.63 4.20
C LEU A 363 -4.57 0.59 3.09
N GLY A 364 -3.85 -0.49 3.40
CA GLY A 364 -3.60 -1.59 2.48
C GLY A 364 -2.64 -1.30 1.33
N TYR A 365 -2.98 -1.74 0.12
CA TYR A 365 -2.12 -1.63 -1.08
C TYR A 365 -2.59 -0.55 -2.06
N ALA A 366 -3.28 0.50 -1.59
CA ALA A 366 -3.85 1.52 -2.47
C ALA A 366 -3.53 2.93 -2.01
N TYR A 367 -2.79 3.68 -2.85
CA TYR A 367 -3.12 5.03 -3.37
C TYR A 367 -2.01 5.58 -4.26
N THR A 368 -0.85 4.91 -4.35
CA THR A 368 0.20 5.30 -5.30
C THR A 368 -0.17 4.86 -6.72
N SER A 369 0.25 5.65 -7.72
CA SER A 369 0.01 5.39 -9.13
C SER A 369 0.60 4.06 -9.65
N ASN A 370 1.47 3.44 -8.85
CA ASN A 370 2.23 2.23 -9.18
C ASN A 370 1.72 0.97 -8.45
N GLY A 371 0.78 1.09 -7.50
CA GLY A 371 0.22 -0.05 -6.74
C GLY A 371 1.13 -0.57 -5.62
N GLU A 372 1.93 0.32 -5.03
CA GLU A 372 2.90 0.03 -3.97
C GLU A 372 2.18 -0.22 -2.63
N GLY A 373 2.79 -1.00 -1.75
CA GLY A 373 2.19 -1.39 -0.47
C GLY A 373 2.40 -0.36 0.62
N ILE A 374 1.35 0.37 1.00
CA ILE A 374 1.32 1.32 2.12
C ILE A 374 0.95 0.61 3.44
N ASN A 375 1.76 -0.38 3.82
CA ASN A 375 1.54 -1.19 5.01
C ASN A 375 2.78 -1.16 5.89
N GLU A 376 2.57 -0.98 7.19
CA GLU A 376 3.65 -1.13 8.16
C GLU A 376 4.23 -2.53 8.14
N VAL A 377 3.41 -3.59 8.10
CA VAL A 377 3.89 -4.98 8.23
C VAL A 377 3.37 -5.88 7.12
N PHE A 378 4.27 -6.68 6.53
CA PHE A 378 3.91 -7.73 5.58
C PHE A 378 4.68 -9.03 5.87
N VAL A 379 3.98 -10.09 6.26
CA VAL A 379 4.60 -11.42 6.46
C VAL A 379 4.78 -12.10 5.11
N PHE A 380 6.03 -12.34 4.73
CA PHE A 380 6.35 -13.03 3.49
C PHE A 380 5.86 -14.48 3.53
N ARG A 381 5.44 -14.98 2.38
CA ARG A 381 4.76 -16.27 2.25
C ARG A 381 4.89 -16.84 0.84
N PRO A 382 4.80 -18.16 0.67
CA PRO A 382 4.96 -18.79 -0.61
C PRO A 382 3.68 -18.72 -1.46
N ASN A 383 3.84 -19.01 -2.75
CA ASN A 383 2.76 -19.14 -3.74
C ASN A 383 1.97 -17.84 -4.00
N ILE A 384 2.61 -16.68 -3.91
CA ILE A 384 2.00 -15.44 -4.43
C ILE A 384 1.85 -15.52 -5.95
N GLY A 385 0.77 -14.94 -6.47
CA GLY A 385 0.33 -15.06 -7.86
C GLY A 385 1.15 -14.21 -8.82
N ASP A 386 1.50 -12.99 -8.41
CA ASP A 386 2.47 -12.16 -9.11
C ASP A 386 3.88 -12.39 -8.56
N ILE A 387 4.81 -12.66 -9.47
CA ILE A 387 6.23 -12.91 -9.19
C ILE A 387 7.13 -12.10 -10.13
N THR A 388 6.55 -11.20 -10.92
CA THR A 388 7.27 -10.37 -11.88
C THR A 388 7.45 -8.99 -11.28
N GLU A 389 8.67 -8.48 -11.30
CA GLU A 389 8.99 -7.15 -10.79
C GLU A 389 8.42 -6.03 -11.70
N PRO A 390 7.77 -4.99 -11.14
CA PRO A 390 7.39 -4.85 -9.72
C PRO A 390 6.22 -5.77 -9.35
N ILE A 391 6.34 -6.47 -8.21
CA ILE A 391 5.30 -7.34 -7.69
C ILE A 391 4.13 -6.49 -7.20
N THR A 392 2.93 -6.78 -7.70
CA THR A 392 1.71 -6.04 -7.34
C THR A 392 0.63 -6.94 -6.74
N PHE A 393 -0.22 -6.34 -5.90
CA PHE A 393 -1.41 -6.99 -5.36
C PHE A 393 -2.66 -6.22 -5.80
N PRO A 394 -3.41 -6.70 -6.82
CA PRO A 394 -4.67 -6.09 -7.23
C PRO A 394 -5.80 -6.42 -6.25
N ASN A 395 -6.62 -5.44 -5.86
CA ASN A 395 -7.68 -5.59 -4.85
C ASN A 395 -8.81 -6.59 -5.23
N ASP A 396 -9.03 -6.83 -6.52
CA ASP A 396 -10.09 -7.69 -7.03
C ASP A 396 -9.73 -9.18 -7.12
N GLU A 397 -8.54 -9.56 -6.68
CA GLU A 397 -8.07 -10.94 -6.65
C GLU A 397 -8.51 -11.72 -5.39
N ASN A 398 -8.31 -13.04 -5.42
CA ASN A 398 -8.72 -13.96 -4.34
C ASN A 398 -7.55 -14.36 -3.41
N TYR A 399 -7.88 -14.97 -2.26
CA TYR A 399 -6.89 -15.45 -1.28
C TYR A 399 -5.78 -16.34 -1.87
N GLU A 400 -6.03 -17.10 -2.94
CA GLU A 400 -5.00 -17.95 -3.55
C GLU A 400 -3.94 -17.13 -4.29
N PHE A 401 -4.31 -15.96 -4.82
CA PHE A 401 -3.38 -15.03 -5.49
C PHE A 401 -2.42 -14.37 -4.48
N TYR A 402 -2.89 -14.08 -3.28
CA TYR A 402 -2.08 -13.37 -2.27
C TYR A 402 -1.08 -14.27 -1.52
N GLY A 403 -0.97 -15.54 -1.89
CA GLY A 403 -0.10 -16.52 -1.26
C GLY A 403 -0.69 -17.15 0.00
N ASN A 404 0.03 -18.13 0.55
CA ASN A 404 -0.47 -18.94 1.67
C ASN A 404 0.25 -18.62 2.99
N LEU A 405 -0.37 -17.80 3.83
CA LEU A 405 0.14 -17.45 5.16
C LEU A 405 0.34 -18.63 6.09
N ASP A 406 -0.48 -19.69 6.02
CA ASP A 406 -0.30 -20.89 6.85
C ASP A 406 1.05 -21.60 6.57
N GLN A 407 1.67 -21.29 5.42
CA GLN A 407 2.97 -21.83 4.98
C GLN A 407 4.12 -20.82 5.07
N ALA A 408 3.93 -19.69 5.78
CA ALA A 408 4.96 -18.68 5.97
C ALA A 408 6.16 -19.19 6.78
N ALA A 409 5.96 -20.15 7.69
CA ALA A 409 7.05 -20.78 8.43
C ALA A 409 7.91 -21.67 7.54
N ILE A 410 9.20 -21.34 7.44
CA ILE A 410 10.19 -22.14 6.71
C ILE A 410 11.13 -22.90 7.66
N SER A 411 11.44 -24.15 7.32
CA SER A 411 12.39 -24.98 8.05
C SER A 411 12.75 -26.27 7.30
N ASN A 412 13.72 -27.01 7.82
CA ASN A 412 14.06 -28.35 7.31
C ASN A 412 12.90 -29.37 7.41
N LEU A 413 11.90 -29.10 8.25
CA LEU A 413 10.72 -29.91 8.49
C LEU A 413 9.50 -29.47 7.68
N ASN A 414 9.42 -28.21 7.25
CA ASN A 414 8.30 -27.70 6.44
C ASN A 414 8.48 -28.00 4.94
N LEU A 415 7.47 -27.60 4.15
CA LEU A 415 7.48 -27.72 2.69
C LEU A 415 8.51 -26.77 2.05
N PHE A 416 8.55 -25.52 2.52
CA PHE A 416 9.48 -24.49 2.09
C PHE A 416 10.61 -24.36 3.11
N LYS A 417 11.84 -24.15 2.62
CA LYS A 417 13.09 -24.27 3.42
C LYS A 417 14.08 -23.15 3.18
N GLU A 418 13.73 -22.26 2.27
CA GLU A 418 14.54 -21.16 1.77
C GLU A 418 13.61 -20.07 1.25
N ALA A 419 14.11 -18.85 1.25
CA ALA A 419 13.43 -17.65 0.76
C ALA A 419 14.43 -16.75 0.01
N GLY A 420 13.94 -15.99 -0.96
CA GLY A 420 14.74 -15.11 -1.82
C GLY A 420 14.36 -15.23 -3.29
N THR A 421 15.08 -14.50 -4.15
CA THR A 421 14.78 -14.26 -5.58
C THR A 421 14.67 -15.51 -6.45
N THR A 422 15.35 -16.61 -6.10
CA THR A 422 15.37 -17.83 -6.92
C THR A 422 14.40 -18.91 -6.42
N THR A 423 13.51 -18.59 -5.49
CA THR A 423 12.65 -19.55 -4.80
C THR A 423 11.17 -19.25 -5.05
N SER A 424 10.27 -20.16 -4.66
CA SER A 424 8.82 -19.89 -4.66
C SER A 424 8.35 -19.05 -3.45
N PHE A 425 9.29 -18.57 -2.63
CA PHE A 425 9.10 -17.74 -1.45
C PHE A 425 9.99 -16.50 -1.64
N ILE A 426 9.49 -15.56 -2.44
CA ILE A 426 10.25 -14.37 -2.84
C ILE A 426 10.17 -13.26 -1.78
N LEU A 427 11.24 -12.48 -1.68
CA LEU A 427 11.37 -11.33 -0.79
C LEU A 427 11.43 -10.07 -1.65
N PHE A 428 10.68 -9.03 -1.27
CA PHE A 428 10.48 -7.84 -2.08
C PHE A 428 10.12 -6.61 -1.23
N HIS A 429 10.47 -5.43 -1.73
CA HIS A 429 10.24 -4.11 -1.13
C HIS A 429 8.78 -3.64 -1.26
N SER A 430 8.39 -2.54 -0.60
CA SER A 430 7.05 -1.94 -0.70
C SER A 430 6.68 -1.55 -2.12
N ASP A 431 7.65 -1.19 -2.95
CA ASP A 431 7.46 -0.88 -4.37
C ASP A 431 7.34 -2.13 -5.29
N GLY A 432 7.45 -3.32 -4.72
CA GLY A 432 7.41 -4.58 -5.45
C GLY A 432 8.74 -5.00 -6.08
N THR A 433 9.82 -4.25 -5.87
CA THR A 433 11.16 -4.65 -6.33
C THR A 433 11.73 -5.81 -5.52
N LEU A 434 12.50 -6.67 -6.17
CA LEU A 434 13.04 -7.87 -5.53
C LEU A 434 14.24 -7.54 -4.64
N MET A 435 14.25 -8.06 -3.40
CA MET A 435 15.37 -7.89 -2.48
C MET A 435 16.52 -8.83 -2.84
N ASP A 436 17.77 -8.34 -2.83
CA ASP A 436 18.97 -9.20 -2.95
C ASP A 436 19.36 -9.84 -1.60
N ILE A 437 18.38 -10.52 -0.99
CA ILE A 437 18.52 -11.27 0.25
C ILE A 437 18.07 -12.71 -0.02
N THR A 438 18.94 -13.66 0.30
CA THR A 438 18.64 -15.09 0.20
C THR A 438 18.88 -15.77 1.55
N ILE A 439 17.87 -16.51 2.04
CA ILE A 439 17.90 -17.26 3.29
C ILE A 439 17.85 -18.74 2.96
N THR A 440 18.85 -19.50 3.39
CA THR A 440 19.00 -20.94 3.09
C THR A 440 19.42 -21.74 4.30
N ASN A 441 19.54 -23.06 4.14
CA ASN A 441 19.96 -24.00 5.19
C ASN A 441 19.17 -23.87 6.51
N VAL A 442 17.90 -23.44 6.41
CA VAL A 442 17.03 -23.26 7.57
C VAL A 442 16.78 -24.62 8.23
N SER A 443 17.14 -24.74 9.50
CA SER A 443 17.10 -26.00 10.23
C SER A 443 16.71 -25.79 11.68
N GLU A 444 15.61 -26.43 12.07
CA GLU A 444 15.23 -26.57 13.47
C GLU A 444 16.03 -27.71 14.10
N SER A 445 16.78 -27.41 15.17
CA SER A 445 17.49 -28.42 15.94
C SER A 445 17.79 -27.95 17.36
N ASN A 446 17.68 -28.86 18.33
CA ASN A 446 18.00 -28.60 19.75
C ASN A 446 17.21 -27.44 20.41
N GLY A 447 16.00 -27.13 19.93
CA GLY A 447 15.15 -26.06 20.48
C GLY A 447 15.43 -24.67 19.90
N THR A 448 16.31 -24.57 18.91
CA THR A 448 16.65 -23.34 18.19
C THR A 448 16.47 -23.54 16.69
N ILE A 449 16.36 -22.44 15.95
CA ILE A 449 16.45 -22.46 14.48
C ILE A 449 17.78 -21.85 14.04
N SER A 450 18.42 -22.43 13.03
CA SER A 450 19.64 -21.90 12.41
C SER A 450 19.44 -21.76 10.91
N PHE A 451 20.05 -20.74 10.31
CA PHE A 451 19.93 -20.45 8.87
C PHE A 451 21.16 -19.67 8.39
N ASP A 452 21.37 -19.69 7.08
CA ASP A 452 22.40 -18.90 6.40
C ASP A 452 21.74 -17.77 5.61
N ILE A 453 22.31 -16.57 5.72
CA ILE A 453 21.92 -15.41 4.91
C ILE A 453 23.02 -15.09 3.91
N THR A 454 22.61 -14.87 2.67
CA THR A 454 23.42 -14.24 1.62
C THR A 454 22.79 -12.91 1.27
N MET A 455 23.56 -11.84 1.39
CA MET A 455 23.20 -10.45 1.14
C MET A 455 24.48 -9.64 0.90
N ASP A 456 24.36 -8.50 0.24
CA ASP A 456 25.43 -7.50 0.21
C ASP A 456 25.70 -6.95 1.61
N THR A 457 26.95 -6.51 1.84
CA THR A 457 27.34 -6.00 3.16
C THR A 457 26.74 -4.60 3.34
N VAL A 458 25.84 -4.46 4.31
CA VAL A 458 25.26 -3.17 4.70
C VAL A 458 26.22 -2.50 5.66
N LEU A 459 26.93 -1.47 5.19
CA LEU A 459 27.87 -0.69 6.00
C LEU A 459 27.16 0.50 6.64
N ASP A 460 27.54 0.84 7.87
CA ASP A 460 27.01 2.00 8.61
C ASP A 460 27.74 3.31 8.27
N VAL A 461 28.16 3.47 7.02
CA VAL A 461 28.87 4.67 6.53
C VAL A 461 27.85 5.65 5.97
N LYS A 462 27.60 6.73 6.70
CA LYS A 462 26.72 7.84 6.30
C LYS A 462 27.55 9.02 5.82
N LEU A 463 27.17 9.63 4.69
CA LEU A 463 27.74 10.89 4.22
C LEU A 463 26.90 12.05 4.73
N LEU A 464 27.54 13.07 5.31
CA LEU A 464 26.88 14.22 5.91
C LEU A 464 27.30 15.51 5.20
N ILE A 465 26.35 16.38 4.95
CA ILE A 465 26.55 17.76 4.49
C ILE A 465 26.24 18.70 5.66
N GLY A 466 27.27 19.36 6.19
CA GLY A 466 27.14 20.02 7.49
C GLY A 466 26.80 18.98 8.58
N ASP A 467 25.61 19.07 9.15
CA ASP A 467 25.10 18.15 10.18
C ASP A 467 23.90 17.30 9.69
N VAL A 468 23.57 17.37 8.39
CA VAL A 468 22.43 16.65 7.78
C VAL A 468 22.95 15.47 6.97
N GLU A 469 22.29 14.31 7.06
CA GLU A 469 22.61 13.15 6.24
C GLU A 469 22.28 13.43 4.77
N PHE A 470 23.18 13.03 3.88
CA PHE A 470 23.02 13.26 2.47
C PHE A 470 21.84 12.46 1.92
N ASP A 471 20.97 13.17 1.20
CA ASP A 471 19.87 12.61 0.43
C ASP A 471 20.03 13.00 -1.06
N LYS A 472 19.56 12.13 -1.96
CA LYS A 472 19.59 12.37 -3.41
C LYS A 472 18.76 13.60 -3.83
N ASP A 473 17.80 14.01 -3.01
CA ASP A 473 16.91 15.15 -3.25
C ASP A 473 17.51 16.48 -2.73
N MET A 474 18.74 16.42 -2.22
CA MET A 474 19.55 17.60 -1.95
C MET A 474 20.07 18.24 -3.25
N ARG A 475 20.08 19.56 -3.28
CA ARG A 475 20.57 20.39 -4.38
C ARG A 475 21.62 21.38 -3.87
N PHE A 476 22.68 21.57 -4.65
CA PHE A 476 23.79 22.47 -4.31
C PHE A 476 23.83 23.62 -5.29
N ILE A 477 24.07 24.84 -4.79
CA ILE A 477 24.15 26.01 -5.67
C ILE A 477 25.52 26.03 -6.37
N ASP A 478 25.52 26.00 -7.70
CA ASP A 478 26.73 26.17 -8.52
C ASP A 478 27.13 27.65 -8.52
N HIS A 479 28.13 27.99 -7.72
CA HIS A 479 28.61 29.35 -7.63
C HIS A 479 30.10 29.39 -7.23
N PRO A 480 30.95 30.21 -7.88
CA PRO A 480 32.41 30.23 -7.66
C PRO A 480 32.86 30.45 -6.20
N LEU A 481 32.03 31.10 -5.39
CA LEU A 481 32.33 31.40 -3.98
C LEU A 481 31.87 30.32 -2.99
N LEU A 482 31.13 29.30 -3.44
CA LEU A 482 30.62 28.25 -2.58
C LEU A 482 31.55 27.04 -2.66
N ASN A 483 32.10 26.67 -1.51
CA ASN A 483 32.95 25.48 -1.37
C ASN A 483 32.21 24.49 -0.48
N TYR A 484 31.91 23.31 -1.01
CA TYR A 484 31.20 22.28 -0.28
C TYR A 484 32.17 21.24 0.26
N GLU A 485 31.88 20.76 1.47
CA GLU A 485 32.62 19.70 2.13
C GLU A 485 31.63 18.70 2.72
N ALA A 486 31.84 17.42 2.40
CA ALA A 486 31.13 16.31 3.01
C ALA A 486 31.95 15.70 4.14
N THR A 487 31.29 15.21 5.19
CA THR A 487 31.93 14.43 6.25
C THR A 487 31.32 13.04 6.31
N LEU A 488 32.00 12.09 6.95
CA LEU A 488 31.49 10.73 7.11
C LEU A 488 31.21 10.44 8.58
N SER A 489 30.12 9.71 8.83
CA SER A 489 29.75 9.18 10.14
C SER A 489 29.65 7.67 10.06
N PHE A 490 30.35 6.98 10.95
CA PHE A 490 30.36 5.53 11.08
C PHE A 490 30.78 5.12 12.50
N ASN A 491 30.32 3.96 12.98
CA ASN A 491 30.59 3.49 14.34
C ASN A 491 31.82 2.58 14.42
N GLU A 492 32.21 1.96 13.31
CA GLU A 492 33.39 1.10 13.20
C GLU A 492 34.62 1.89 12.70
N ASP A 493 35.83 1.39 12.99
CA ASP A 493 37.08 2.05 12.60
C ASP A 493 37.47 1.66 11.16
N TYR A 494 36.77 2.25 10.18
CA TYR A 494 37.05 2.03 8.75
C TYR A 494 38.22 2.88 8.25
N ASP A 495 39.05 2.28 7.40
CA ASP A 495 39.92 3.03 6.49
C ASP A 495 39.10 3.35 5.23
N VAL A 496 38.75 4.62 5.03
CA VAL A 496 37.99 5.07 3.85
C VAL A 496 38.90 5.81 2.89
N TYR A 497 38.88 5.42 1.62
CA TYR A 497 39.53 6.10 0.52
C TYR A 497 38.47 6.67 -0.42
N PHE A 498 38.77 7.75 -1.15
CA PHE A 498 37.84 8.34 -2.09
C PHE A 498 38.50 8.78 -3.39
N SER A 499 37.72 8.76 -4.48
CA SER A 499 38.13 9.21 -5.81
C SER A 499 36.98 9.91 -6.53
N TYR A 500 37.31 10.84 -7.42
CA TYR A 500 36.35 11.51 -8.32
C TYR A 500 36.33 10.88 -9.71
N LEU A 501 37.11 9.81 -9.91
CA LEU A 501 37.18 9.09 -11.17
C LEU A 501 36.30 7.85 -11.07
N ASP A 502 35.61 7.54 -12.17
CA ASP A 502 34.82 6.31 -12.33
C ASP A 502 35.75 5.08 -12.54
N THR A 503 36.50 4.78 -11.48
CA THR A 503 37.45 3.68 -11.39
C THR A 503 37.39 3.09 -9.98
N GLU A 504 37.74 1.80 -9.82
CA GLU A 504 37.75 1.20 -8.50
C GLU A 504 38.65 1.96 -7.52
N VAL A 505 38.09 2.27 -6.35
CA VAL A 505 38.75 3.04 -5.30
C VAL A 505 39.62 2.12 -4.45
N ASP A 506 40.91 2.41 -4.42
CA ASP A 506 41.90 1.61 -3.68
C ASP A 506 42.79 2.44 -2.75
N ALA A 507 43.68 1.76 -2.03
CA ALA A 507 44.58 2.38 -1.07
C ALA A 507 45.62 3.35 -1.69
N SER A 508 45.61 3.55 -3.02
CA SER A 508 46.39 4.56 -3.72
C SER A 508 45.63 5.87 -3.98
N ASP A 509 44.31 5.89 -3.77
CA ASP A 509 43.45 7.07 -3.85
C ASP A 509 43.56 7.94 -2.58
N PHE A 510 42.75 9.00 -2.51
CA PHE A 510 42.77 9.94 -1.39
C PHE A 510 42.22 9.28 -0.13
N ILE A 511 42.99 9.29 0.95
CA ILE A 511 42.50 8.83 2.25
C ILE A 511 41.58 9.88 2.87
N TYR A 512 40.41 9.47 3.34
CA TYR A 512 39.52 10.32 4.13
C TYR A 512 40.17 10.62 5.49
N GLU A 513 40.32 11.91 5.79
CA GLU A 513 40.93 12.38 7.05
C GLU A 513 39.95 13.21 7.88
N THR A 514 39.26 14.17 7.25
CA THR A 514 38.31 15.07 7.93
C THR A 514 37.07 15.36 7.10
N SER A 515 37.27 15.70 5.82
CA SER A 515 36.19 16.06 4.89
C SER A 515 36.58 15.68 3.47
N ILE A 516 35.56 15.56 2.62
CA ILE A 516 35.67 15.33 1.18
C ILE A 516 35.16 16.60 0.50
N PRO A 517 36.04 17.40 -0.14
CA PRO A 517 35.58 18.56 -0.88
C PRO A 517 34.86 18.12 -2.15
N PHE A 518 33.83 18.85 -2.56
CA PHE A 518 33.14 18.65 -3.82
C PHE A 518 32.60 19.97 -4.37
N ASP A 519 32.41 20.02 -5.68
CA ASP A 519 31.88 21.15 -6.44
C ASP A 519 31.24 20.62 -7.73
N ALA A 520 30.71 21.50 -8.58
CA ALA A 520 30.10 21.10 -9.86
C ALA A 520 31.08 20.39 -10.82
N THR A 521 32.40 20.49 -10.61
CA THR A 521 33.42 19.77 -11.40
C THR A 521 33.78 18.40 -10.80
N GLN A 522 33.46 18.21 -9.52
CA GLN A 522 33.71 17.03 -8.70
C GLN A 522 32.40 16.50 -8.10
N SER A 523 31.33 16.49 -8.91
CA SER A 523 29.97 16.18 -8.46
C SER A 523 29.73 14.70 -8.16
N VAL A 524 30.66 13.81 -8.52
CA VAL A 524 30.59 12.38 -8.20
C VAL A 524 31.78 11.99 -7.34
N VAL A 525 31.48 11.38 -6.19
CA VAL A 525 32.47 10.86 -5.24
C VAL A 525 32.26 9.37 -5.06
N HIS A 526 33.30 8.59 -5.35
CA HIS A 526 33.35 7.17 -5.05
C HIS A 526 34.15 6.95 -3.77
N LEU A 527 33.63 6.18 -2.83
CA LEU A 527 34.29 5.78 -1.59
C LEU A 527 34.67 4.30 -1.66
N GLY A 528 35.91 3.95 -1.35
CA GLY A 528 36.35 2.57 -1.09
C GLY A 528 36.48 2.34 0.41
N ILE A 529 35.68 1.44 0.97
CA ILE A 529 35.62 1.20 2.42
C ILE A 529 36.38 -0.07 2.78
N TYR A 530 37.29 0.04 3.76
CA TYR A 530 38.13 -1.06 4.22
C TYR A 530 37.99 -1.24 5.73
N LEU A 531 37.76 -2.47 6.18
CA LEU A 531 37.75 -2.84 7.60
C LEU A 531 38.96 -3.73 7.90
N GLU A 532 39.79 -3.34 8.87
CA GLU A 532 41.05 -4.02 9.21
C GLU A 532 41.96 -4.31 7.98
N GLY A 533 41.92 -3.43 6.96
CA GLY A 533 42.67 -3.57 5.72
C GLY A 533 42.08 -4.55 4.69
N VAL A 534 40.86 -5.04 4.90
CA VAL A 534 40.11 -5.86 3.94
C VAL A 534 39.05 -4.97 3.28
N PHE A 535 39.03 -4.94 1.94
CA PHE A 535 38.01 -4.25 1.16
C PHE A 535 36.62 -4.81 1.48
N GLN A 536 35.69 -3.91 1.80
CA GLN A 536 34.30 -4.25 2.08
C GLN A 536 33.43 -3.98 0.86
N THR A 537 33.35 -2.71 0.43
CA THR A 537 32.53 -2.29 -0.71
C THR A 537 32.99 -0.93 -1.25
N THR A 538 32.35 -0.52 -2.35
CA THR A 538 32.39 0.84 -2.89
C THR A 538 31.03 1.52 -2.69
N MET A 539 31.01 2.79 -2.30
CA MET A 539 29.81 3.64 -2.32
C MET A 539 29.99 4.78 -3.31
N THR A 540 28.93 5.20 -3.99
CA THR A 540 28.98 6.33 -4.94
C THR A 540 27.94 7.35 -4.52
N PHE A 541 28.36 8.61 -4.43
CA PHE A 541 27.50 9.75 -4.15
C PHE A 541 27.56 10.72 -5.33
N GLU A 542 26.40 11.12 -5.82
CA GLU A 542 26.25 12.07 -6.90
C GLU A 542 25.52 13.32 -6.37
N PHE A 543 26.19 14.46 -6.45
CA PHE A 543 25.71 15.75 -5.95
C PHE A 543 25.14 16.56 -7.11
N GLU A 544 23.86 16.92 -7.02
CA GLU A 544 23.21 17.72 -8.05
C GLU A 544 23.43 19.22 -7.83
N PHE A 545 24.01 19.89 -8.82
CA PHE A 545 24.30 21.32 -8.79
C PHE A 545 23.34 22.12 -9.66
N VAL A 546 22.80 23.22 -9.12
CA VAL A 546 21.78 24.08 -9.73
C VAL A 546 22.19 25.56 -9.70
N ASP A 547 21.75 26.34 -10.69
CA ASP A 547 22.04 27.79 -10.77
C ASP A 547 21.06 28.64 -9.93
N VAL A 548 19.87 28.09 -9.65
CA VAL A 548 18.74 28.78 -9.00
C VAL A 548 18.00 27.82 -8.07
N ILE A 549 17.20 28.38 -7.16
CA ILE A 549 16.25 27.59 -6.36
C ILE A 549 14.96 27.52 -7.16
N GLU A 550 14.65 26.36 -7.74
CA GLU A 550 13.44 26.20 -8.52
C GLU A 550 12.78 24.83 -8.33
N THR A 551 11.46 24.79 -8.52
CA THR A 551 10.67 23.56 -8.58
C THR A 551 9.85 23.53 -9.87
N ALA A 552 9.35 22.35 -10.26
CA ALA A 552 8.50 22.21 -11.44
C ALA A 552 7.17 22.97 -11.27
N HIS A 553 6.83 23.82 -12.24
CA HIS A 553 5.58 24.60 -12.18
C HIS A 553 4.34 23.89 -12.73
N PHE A 554 4.51 22.93 -13.65
CA PHE A 554 3.40 22.16 -14.24
C PHE A 554 3.88 20.87 -14.94
N PRO A 555 3.45 19.69 -14.48
CA PRO A 555 2.66 19.46 -13.27
C PRO A 555 3.43 19.93 -12.03
N TYR A 556 2.70 20.39 -11.01
CA TYR A 556 3.30 20.73 -9.73
C TYR A 556 3.89 19.47 -9.10
N GLY A 557 5.13 19.56 -8.61
CA GLY A 557 5.81 18.44 -7.99
C GLY A 557 5.09 18.04 -6.70
N ASN A 558 4.56 16.82 -6.67
CA ASN A 558 3.75 16.33 -5.55
C ASN A 558 4.58 15.36 -4.72
N LEU A 559 4.44 15.41 -3.39
CA LEU A 559 5.28 14.64 -2.47
C LEU A 559 6.78 14.91 -2.69
N GLU A 560 7.11 16.14 -3.13
CA GLU A 560 8.49 16.55 -3.35
C GLU A 560 9.07 17.06 -2.03
N ASP A 561 10.23 16.55 -1.68
CA ASP A 561 11.02 16.98 -0.53
C ASP A 561 12.40 17.41 -1.05
N LEU A 562 12.56 18.71 -1.33
CA LEU A 562 13.78 19.25 -1.96
C LEU A 562 14.53 20.14 -0.98
N LEU A 563 15.84 19.93 -0.88
CA LEU A 563 16.68 20.63 0.11
C LEU A 563 17.89 21.30 -0.56
N TRP A 564 17.98 22.63 -0.49
CA TRP A 564 19.16 23.39 -0.94
C TRP A 564 20.04 23.80 0.23
N TYR A 565 21.37 23.78 0.00
CA TYR A 565 22.35 24.21 0.99
C TYR A 565 23.27 25.32 0.44
N ILE A 566 23.49 26.36 1.25
CA ILE A 566 24.49 27.41 1.02
C ILE A 566 25.48 27.38 2.19
N PRO A 567 26.75 26.96 1.98
CA PRO A 567 27.74 26.91 3.05
C PRO A 567 28.16 28.31 3.54
N PRO A 568 28.78 28.44 4.73
CA PRO A 568 29.34 29.70 5.20
C PRO A 568 30.39 30.25 4.23
N ILE A 569 30.35 31.56 3.96
CA ILE A 569 31.20 32.23 2.98
C ILE A 569 32.17 33.19 3.68
N GLU A 570 33.47 33.04 3.44
CA GLU A 570 34.48 33.95 3.99
C GLU A 570 34.40 35.34 3.32
N ASP A 571 34.53 36.41 4.11
CA ASP A 571 34.47 37.81 3.65
C ASP A 571 33.17 38.20 2.89
N LEU A 572 32.06 37.52 3.20
CA LEU A 572 30.72 37.80 2.67
C LEU A 572 30.34 39.28 2.84
N SER A 573 29.78 39.85 1.78
CA SER A 573 29.27 41.23 1.77
C SER A 573 27.85 41.37 1.26
N VAL A 574 27.42 40.46 0.38
CA VAL A 574 26.05 40.35 -0.12
C VAL A 574 25.70 38.86 -0.18
N LEU A 575 24.58 38.48 0.43
CA LEU A 575 23.86 37.23 0.17
C LEU A 575 22.37 37.57 0.10
N GLU A 576 21.83 37.68 -1.11
CA GLU A 576 20.42 38.00 -1.34
C GLU A 576 19.73 36.88 -2.12
N ILE A 577 18.52 36.52 -1.72
CA ILE A 577 17.66 35.55 -2.43
C ILE A 577 16.44 36.30 -2.94
N THR A 578 16.29 36.37 -4.27
CA THR A 578 15.24 37.12 -4.94
C THR A 578 14.23 36.20 -5.60
N PHE A 579 13.02 36.21 -5.06
CA PHE A 579 11.88 35.45 -5.57
C PHE A 579 11.13 36.26 -6.63
N ASN A 580 10.80 35.60 -7.74
CA ASN A 580 10.20 36.27 -8.89
C ASN A 580 8.66 36.31 -8.81
N ALA A 581 8.03 36.58 -9.96
CA ALA A 581 6.57 36.64 -10.10
C ALA A 581 5.88 35.26 -10.03
N GLN A 582 6.62 34.18 -10.21
CA GLN A 582 6.12 32.81 -10.33
C GLN A 582 6.18 32.04 -9.00
N PHE A 583 6.66 32.67 -7.92
CA PHE A 583 6.54 32.09 -6.59
C PHE A 583 5.06 32.02 -6.17
N GLU A 584 4.53 30.81 -6.11
CA GLU A 584 3.19 30.52 -5.63
C GLU A 584 3.17 29.08 -5.10
N LEU A 585 2.88 28.90 -3.82
CA LEU A 585 2.73 27.60 -3.18
C LEU A 585 1.25 27.36 -2.83
N GLU A 586 0.82 26.11 -2.68
CA GLU A 586 -0.50 25.84 -2.14
C GLU A 586 -0.58 26.34 -0.70
N LEU A 587 -1.64 27.08 -0.40
CA LEU A 587 -1.81 27.69 0.91
C LEU A 587 -2.17 26.63 1.94
N ASP A 588 -1.43 26.62 3.05
CA ASP A 588 -1.61 25.75 4.22
C ASP A 588 -1.13 24.29 4.06
N TYR A 589 -0.75 23.88 2.84
CA TYR A 589 -0.29 22.53 2.51
C TYR A 589 1.20 22.50 2.15
N ASP A 590 1.65 23.44 1.31
CA ASP A 590 3.03 23.50 0.89
C ASP A 590 3.82 24.59 1.61
N TYR A 591 5.07 24.27 1.93
CA TYR A 591 5.94 25.15 2.68
C TYR A 591 7.35 25.22 2.08
N LEU A 592 7.87 26.44 2.00
CA LEU A 592 9.30 26.70 1.84
C LEU A 592 9.86 27.19 3.17
N TYR A 593 10.74 26.41 3.78
CA TYR A 593 11.48 26.78 4.97
C TYR A 593 12.83 27.37 4.60
N ILE A 594 13.25 28.42 5.29
CA ILE A 594 14.61 28.96 5.22
C ILE A 594 15.15 29.04 6.64
N PHE A 595 16.22 28.31 6.91
CA PHE A 595 16.71 28.13 8.27
C PHE A 595 18.24 27.96 8.39
N ASN A 596 18.75 28.28 9.58
CA ASN A 596 20.08 27.96 10.08
C ASN A 596 20.00 27.85 11.63
N GLU A 597 21.12 27.80 12.37
CA GLU A 597 21.01 27.70 13.85
C GLU A 597 20.37 28.94 14.52
N ASN A 598 20.27 30.07 13.82
CA ASN A 598 19.80 31.36 14.34
C ASN A 598 18.48 31.84 13.72
N ILE A 599 18.09 31.31 12.57
CA ILE A 599 16.98 31.74 11.73
C ILE A 599 16.11 30.53 11.43
N GLU A 600 14.80 30.73 11.51
CA GLU A 600 13.83 29.70 11.13
C GLU A 600 12.56 30.41 10.67
N ASN A 601 12.28 30.37 9.37
CA ASN A 601 11.09 30.96 8.77
C ASN A 601 10.43 29.95 7.83
N ALA A 602 9.10 29.92 7.84
CA ALA A 602 8.28 29.13 6.92
C ALA A 602 7.44 30.08 6.04
N TYR A 603 7.35 29.76 4.75
CA TYR A 603 6.63 30.55 3.74
C TYR A 603 5.69 29.66 2.95
N THR A 604 4.48 30.16 2.67
CA THR A 604 3.45 29.48 1.87
C THR A 604 2.70 30.50 1.00
N GLY A 605 1.80 30.04 0.12
CA GLY A 605 1.02 30.90 -0.76
C GLY A 605 1.88 31.77 -1.67
N THR A 606 1.53 33.06 -1.76
CA THR A 606 2.27 34.06 -2.56
C THR A 606 3.18 34.95 -1.70
N SER A 607 3.53 34.51 -0.48
CA SER A 607 4.19 35.36 0.53
C SER A 607 5.56 35.91 0.10
N LEU A 608 6.28 35.20 -0.75
CA LEU A 608 7.58 35.63 -1.30
C LEU A 608 7.50 36.17 -2.73
N GLN A 609 6.32 36.33 -3.31
CA GLN A 609 6.21 36.85 -4.68
C GLN A 609 6.79 38.28 -4.77
N TYR A 610 7.80 38.48 -5.64
CA TYR A 610 8.57 39.73 -5.77
C TYR A 610 9.33 40.17 -4.50
N VAL A 611 9.71 39.23 -3.64
CA VAL A 611 10.45 39.52 -2.39
C VAL A 611 11.94 39.20 -2.58
N THR A 612 12.79 40.09 -2.06
CA THR A 612 14.22 39.82 -1.87
C THR A 612 14.48 39.69 -0.37
N LEU A 613 15.07 38.57 0.05
CA LEU A 613 15.55 38.33 1.41
C LEU A 613 17.06 38.56 1.46
N ASP A 614 17.54 39.25 2.50
CA ASP A 614 18.95 39.61 2.69
C ASP A 614 19.53 38.87 3.90
N PHE A 615 20.53 38.04 3.65
CA PHE A 615 21.26 37.22 4.62
C PHE A 615 22.74 37.62 4.70
N SER A 616 23.10 38.82 4.25
CA SER A 616 24.49 39.30 4.19
C SER A 616 25.17 39.44 5.56
N SER A 617 24.43 39.36 6.67
CA SER A 617 24.95 39.38 8.03
C SER A 617 25.22 38.00 8.62
N GLU A 618 24.85 36.93 7.92
CA GLU A 618 24.96 35.56 8.42
C GLU A 618 26.40 35.04 8.27
N ASP A 619 26.89 34.40 9.33
CA ASP A 619 28.21 33.77 9.38
C ASP A 619 28.14 32.23 9.44
N GLN A 620 26.93 31.67 9.29
CA GLN A 620 26.63 30.24 9.26
C GLN A 620 26.03 29.82 7.92
N GLY A 621 26.05 28.53 7.64
CA GLY A 621 25.43 27.97 6.44
C GLY A 621 23.90 28.08 6.51
N LEU A 622 23.27 28.24 5.35
CA LEU A 622 21.84 28.47 5.18
C LEU A 622 21.20 27.26 4.48
N TRP A 623 20.11 26.77 5.02
CA TRP A 623 19.29 25.72 4.45
C TRP A 623 17.98 26.29 3.91
N ILE A 624 17.53 25.72 2.79
CA ILE A 624 16.26 26.05 2.16
C ILE A 624 15.58 24.74 1.83
N TRP A 625 14.38 24.51 2.37
CA TRP A 625 13.70 23.23 2.31
C TRP A 625 12.28 23.41 1.79
N PHE A 626 11.94 22.71 0.72
CA PHE A 626 10.61 22.71 0.12
C PHE A 626 9.93 21.37 0.38
N GLN A 627 8.69 21.41 0.86
CA GLN A 627 7.85 20.24 1.09
C GLN A 627 6.48 20.42 0.44
N SER A 628 5.99 19.38 -0.25
CA SER A 628 4.60 19.25 -0.74
C SER A 628 3.96 17.93 -0.33
N ASP A 629 2.63 17.89 -0.18
CA ASP A 629 1.89 16.75 0.41
C ASP A 629 0.77 16.14 -0.46
N GLU A 630 0.20 16.85 -1.45
CA GLU A 630 -0.93 16.36 -2.27
C GLU A 630 -0.83 16.64 -3.80
N TYR A 631 -1.58 15.87 -4.61
CA TYR A 631 -1.63 16.00 -6.07
C TYR A 631 -2.58 17.12 -6.53
N LEU A 632 -2.04 18.19 -7.11
CA LEU A 632 -2.82 19.19 -7.84
C LEU A 632 -2.28 19.46 -9.25
N ASP A 633 -3.15 19.32 -10.25
CA ASP A 633 -2.89 19.72 -11.65
C ASP A 633 -3.03 21.24 -11.84
N ASP A 634 -2.37 22.00 -10.97
CA ASP A 634 -2.36 23.46 -10.93
C ASP A 634 -0.92 24.00 -11.13
N TYR A 635 -0.80 25.31 -11.36
CA TYR A 635 0.48 25.98 -11.65
C TYR A 635 1.06 26.60 -10.37
N TYR A 636 1.68 25.79 -9.52
CA TYR A 636 2.41 26.21 -8.31
C TYR A 636 3.90 25.98 -8.49
N GLY A 637 4.77 26.64 -7.73
CA GLY A 637 6.20 26.38 -7.75
C GLY A 637 7.05 27.52 -7.20
N VAL A 638 8.33 27.21 -6.98
CA VAL A 638 9.33 28.14 -6.49
C VAL A 638 10.24 28.53 -7.64
N TYR A 639 10.62 29.82 -7.68
CA TYR A 639 11.76 30.27 -8.46
C TYR A 639 12.43 31.43 -7.73
N ALA A 640 13.70 31.27 -7.39
CA ALA A 640 14.50 32.30 -6.76
C ALA A 640 15.94 32.33 -7.31
N GLU A 641 16.40 33.55 -7.59
CA GLU A 641 17.79 33.83 -7.95
C GLU A 641 18.59 34.15 -6.69
N ILE A 642 19.86 33.74 -6.66
CA ILE A 642 20.77 34.00 -5.54
C ILE A 642 21.86 34.97 -6.01
N GLU A 643 22.10 36.03 -5.24
CA GLU A 643 23.20 36.97 -5.45
C GLU A 643 24.20 36.87 -4.30
N ILE A 644 25.47 36.58 -4.62
CA ILE A 644 26.56 36.45 -3.66
C ILE A 644 27.72 37.38 -4.05
N GLN A 645 28.20 38.19 -3.09
CA GLN A 645 29.37 39.06 -3.30
C GLN A 645 30.30 39.06 -2.08
N THR A 646 31.61 39.20 -2.32
CA THR A 646 32.62 39.38 -1.28
C THR A 646 33.10 40.83 -1.19
N SER A 647 33.62 41.21 -0.01
CA SER A 647 34.03 42.59 0.25
C SER A 647 35.24 43.09 -0.58
N THR A 648 35.97 42.19 -1.26
CA THR A 648 37.11 42.52 -2.12
C THR A 648 37.15 41.64 -3.38
N PRO A 649 37.64 42.15 -4.53
CA PRO A 649 37.85 41.32 -5.72
C PRO A 649 38.78 40.13 -5.43
N VAL A 650 38.38 38.96 -5.91
CA VAL A 650 39.08 37.68 -5.76
C VAL A 650 39.90 37.36 -7.02
N SER A 651 40.74 36.31 -6.98
CA SER A 651 41.56 35.93 -8.14
C SER A 651 40.70 35.46 -9.33
N VAL A 652 41.28 35.27 -10.52
CA VAL A 652 40.50 34.77 -11.68
C VAL A 652 40.00 33.34 -11.45
N GLU A 653 40.77 32.54 -10.71
CA GLU A 653 40.41 31.17 -10.32
C GLU A 653 39.24 31.14 -9.34
N GLU A 654 39.11 32.15 -8.48
CA GLU A 654 38.01 32.30 -7.50
C GLU A 654 36.81 33.07 -8.09
N ALA A 655 37.01 33.81 -9.19
CA ALA A 655 36.00 34.67 -9.78
C ALA A 655 35.23 34.04 -10.95
N VAL A 656 35.69 32.89 -11.45
CA VAL A 656 35.17 32.28 -12.68
C VAL A 656 35.00 30.77 -12.51
N SER A 657 33.79 30.26 -12.74
CA SER A 657 33.47 28.83 -12.77
C SER A 657 32.76 28.46 -14.06
N LEU A 658 32.68 27.16 -14.36
CA LEU A 658 31.78 26.62 -15.37
C LEU A 658 30.34 26.72 -14.84
N LYS A 659 29.35 27.00 -15.71
CA LYS A 659 27.92 26.83 -15.36
C LYS A 659 27.53 25.38 -15.61
N GLY A 660 27.24 24.61 -14.57
CA GLY A 660 26.99 23.18 -14.66
C GLY A 660 28.25 22.34 -14.92
N SER A 661 28.08 21.03 -14.98
CA SER A 661 29.17 20.04 -14.86
C SER A 661 30.37 20.27 -15.79
N SER A 662 31.56 19.97 -15.29
CA SER A 662 32.79 19.97 -16.10
C SER A 662 32.90 18.79 -17.05
N ARG A 663 32.09 17.75 -16.85
CA ARG A 663 31.94 16.61 -17.76
C ARG A 663 30.45 16.44 -18.04
N ILE A 664 30.07 16.48 -19.32
CA ILE A 664 28.68 16.32 -19.77
C ILE A 664 28.60 15.11 -20.69
N GLU A 665 27.71 14.17 -20.40
CA GLU A 665 27.40 13.08 -21.31
C GLU A 665 26.26 13.49 -22.23
N VAL A 666 26.44 13.29 -23.53
CA VAL A 666 25.46 13.62 -24.56
C VAL A 666 25.06 12.31 -25.23
N PRO A 667 23.78 11.90 -25.13
CA PRO A 667 23.27 10.74 -25.85
C PRO A 667 23.56 10.86 -27.35
N TYR A 668 23.75 9.72 -28.01
CA TYR A 668 24.09 9.69 -29.42
C TYR A 668 23.06 10.47 -30.27
N GLY A 669 23.52 11.50 -30.97
CA GLY A 669 22.69 12.29 -31.88
C GLY A 669 21.89 13.44 -31.26
N GLU A 670 21.92 13.59 -29.93
CA GLU A 670 21.29 14.73 -29.24
C GLU A 670 22.14 16.01 -29.34
N ASP A 671 21.47 17.16 -29.38
CA ASP A 671 22.14 18.46 -29.48
C ASP A 671 22.85 18.81 -28.16
N TYR A 672 24.13 19.19 -28.23
CA TYR A 672 24.85 19.76 -27.09
C TYR A 672 24.57 21.26 -26.95
N ILE A 673 24.18 21.68 -25.74
CA ILE A 673 24.01 23.10 -25.39
C ILE A 673 25.11 23.52 -24.42
N ASP A 674 25.94 24.48 -24.82
CA ASP A 674 26.95 25.08 -23.94
C ASP A 674 26.29 26.03 -22.93
N LEU A 675 26.39 25.68 -21.65
CA LEU A 675 25.92 26.50 -20.52
C LEU A 675 26.83 27.70 -20.22
N GLY A 676 28.08 27.68 -20.71
CA GLY A 676 29.04 28.77 -20.54
C GLY A 676 29.75 28.81 -19.18
N LEU A 677 30.12 30.03 -18.77
CA LEU A 677 30.80 30.33 -17.51
C LEU A 677 29.93 31.23 -16.63
N ASP A 678 30.12 31.12 -15.32
CA ASP A 678 29.72 32.16 -14.38
C ASP A 678 30.93 33.02 -14.00
N ILE A 679 30.74 34.34 -13.94
CA ILE A 679 31.78 35.31 -13.58
C ILE A 679 31.19 36.26 -12.56
N LEU A 680 31.82 36.34 -11.38
CA LEU A 680 31.37 37.23 -10.31
C LEU A 680 31.17 38.65 -10.83
N PHE A 681 30.03 39.26 -10.50
CA PHE A 681 29.65 40.58 -10.98
C PHE A 681 30.73 41.65 -10.74
N GLN A 682 31.41 41.58 -9.59
CA GLN A 682 32.50 42.48 -9.22
C GLN A 682 33.77 42.31 -10.09
N ASN A 683 33.86 41.21 -10.83
CA ASN A 683 34.99 40.85 -11.69
C ASN A 683 34.67 40.90 -13.21
N ILE A 684 33.40 40.94 -13.60
CA ILE A 684 32.96 40.75 -15.00
C ILE A 684 33.58 41.75 -15.99
N ASP A 685 33.82 42.99 -15.56
CA ASP A 685 34.39 44.06 -16.41
C ASP A 685 35.91 43.90 -16.67
N PHE A 686 36.60 42.95 -16.02
CA PHE A 686 38.05 42.76 -16.16
C PHE A 686 38.44 41.71 -17.21
N TYR A 687 37.51 40.85 -17.61
CA TYR A 687 37.82 39.62 -18.34
C TYR A 687 37.12 39.56 -19.71
N ASP A 688 37.87 39.16 -20.74
CA ASP A 688 37.35 38.77 -22.05
C ASP A 688 37.41 37.24 -22.19
N VAL A 689 36.29 36.57 -22.51
CA VAL A 689 36.23 35.09 -22.66
C VAL A 689 36.18 34.70 -24.14
N VAL A 690 36.97 33.70 -24.53
CA VAL A 690 36.94 33.07 -25.85
C VAL A 690 36.61 31.60 -25.70
N VAL A 691 35.46 31.18 -26.22
CA VAL A 691 35.00 29.77 -26.23
C VAL A 691 35.45 29.09 -27.52
N THR A 692 36.01 27.88 -27.39
CA THR A 692 36.30 26.99 -28.53
C THR A 692 35.56 25.67 -28.33
N GLU A 693 34.65 25.36 -29.25
CA GLU A 693 33.84 24.13 -29.29
C GLU A 693 33.83 23.56 -30.73
N ASP A 694 33.94 22.23 -30.87
CA ASP A 694 33.88 21.50 -32.14
C ASP A 694 33.41 20.05 -31.86
N ILE A 695 32.15 19.91 -31.43
CA ILE A 695 31.54 18.64 -31.02
C ILE A 695 30.77 18.02 -32.20
N ASP A 696 30.99 16.73 -32.46
CA ASP A 696 30.21 15.95 -33.42
C ASP A 696 29.37 14.90 -32.68
N VAL A 697 28.09 15.23 -32.46
CA VAL A 697 27.14 14.41 -31.69
C VAL A 697 26.79 13.08 -32.35
N LEU A 698 27.22 12.86 -33.61
CA LEU A 698 27.06 11.58 -34.33
C LEU A 698 28.33 10.72 -34.31
N SER A 699 29.35 11.12 -33.55
CA SER A 699 30.60 10.39 -33.41
C SER A 699 30.92 10.20 -31.92
N PRO A 700 30.72 8.99 -31.37
CA PRO A 700 31.04 8.68 -29.99
C PRO A 700 32.53 8.92 -29.72
N ASP A 701 32.82 9.90 -28.86
CA ASP A 701 34.16 10.29 -28.44
C ASP A 701 34.05 11.28 -27.26
N THR A 702 35.19 11.60 -26.66
CA THR A 702 35.31 12.70 -25.70
C THR A 702 35.83 13.96 -26.39
N TYR A 703 34.99 14.98 -26.45
CA TYR A 703 35.31 16.31 -26.98
C TYR A 703 35.69 17.25 -25.84
N ILE A 704 36.47 18.28 -26.16
CA ILE A 704 36.97 19.27 -25.19
C ILE A 704 36.49 20.65 -25.62
N VAL A 705 35.67 21.28 -24.80
CA VAL A 705 35.32 22.70 -24.89
C VAL A 705 36.27 23.49 -24.00
N THR A 706 36.88 24.56 -24.53
CA THR A 706 37.81 25.40 -23.77
C THR A 706 37.31 26.82 -23.66
N TYR A 707 37.37 27.38 -22.46
CA TYR A 707 37.05 28.77 -22.16
C TYR A 707 38.32 29.52 -21.77
N ASP A 708 38.91 30.21 -22.74
CA ASP A 708 40.13 30.99 -22.54
C ASP A 708 39.77 32.40 -22.02
N ILE A 709 40.25 32.73 -20.82
CA ILE A 709 39.95 33.99 -20.11
C ILE A 709 41.14 34.93 -20.19
N TYR A 710 40.91 36.13 -20.73
CA TYR A 710 41.93 37.15 -20.96
C TYR A 710 41.71 38.37 -20.07
N GLU A 711 42.78 38.89 -19.46
CA GLU A 711 42.78 40.21 -18.82
C GLU A 711 43.71 41.14 -19.60
N ASN A 712 43.20 42.29 -20.03
CA ASN A 712 43.94 43.27 -20.85
C ASN A 712 44.63 42.67 -22.10
N GLY A 713 44.03 41.61 -22.68
CA GLY A 713 44.53 40.91 -23.87
C GLY A 713 45.63 39.88 -23.63
N ALA A 714 45.92 39.52 -22.37
CA ALA A 714 46.79 38.39 -22.02
C ALA A 714 45.93 37.23 -21.49
N LEU A 715 46.15 36.01 -22.00
CA LEU A 715 45.50 34.80 -21.48
C LEU A 715 46.00 34.57 -20.05
N ILE A 716 45.07 34.56 -19.09
CA ILE A 716 45.38 34.41 -17.66
C ILE A 716 44.85 33.10 -17.07
N TYR A 717 43.77 32.55 -17.62
CA TYR A 717 43.16 31.30 -17.14
C TYR A 717 42.44 30.57 -18.27
N THR A 718 42.35 29.26 -18.19
CA THR A 718 41.59 28.42 -19.15
C THR A 718 40.80 27.39 -18.36
N LEU A 719 39.49 27.40 -18.52
CA LEU A 719 38.61 26.33 -18.05
C LEU A 719 38.35 25.34 -19.19
N ILE A 720 38.11 24.09 -18.82
CA ILE A 720 37.88 23.00 -19.77
C ILE A 720 36.61 22.27 -19.36
N ARG A 721 35.75 21.98 -20.32
CA ARG A 721 34.63 21.06 -20.19
C ARG A 721 34.82 19.87 -21.13
N GLU A 722 34.69 18.68 -20.59
CA GLU A 722 34.65 17.43 -21.34
C GLU A 722 33.20 17.14 -21.76
N VAL A 723 32.99 16.86 -23.04
CA VAL A 723 31.69 16.45 -23.58
C VAL A 723 31.84 15.06 -24.15
N VAL A 724 31.24 14.07 -23.50
CA VAL A 724 31.32 12.66 -23.88
C VAL A 724 30.08 12.30 -24.67
N VAL A 725 30.24 12.15 -25.98
CA VAL A 725 29.17 11.65 -26.84
C VAL A 725 29.12 10.13 -26.66
N LEU A 726 27.98 9.64 -26.19
CA LEU A 726 27.79 8.22 -25.87
C LEU A 726 27.68 7.37 -27.14
N GLU A 727 27.98 6.07 -26.99
CA GLU A 727 27.75 5.09 -28.05
C GLU A 727 26.24 4.92 -28.30
N PRO A 728 25.81 4.66 -29.55
CA PRO A 728 24.41 4.38 -29.82
C PRO A 728 23.98 3.08 -29.14
N ILE A 729 22.82 3.12 -28.50
CA ILE A 729 22.19 1.96 -27.90
C ILE A 729 21.63 1.02 -28.97
N GLN A 730 21.52 -0.26 -28.61
CA GLN A 730 20.74 -1.21 -29.39
C GLN A 730 19.26 -0.94 -29.15
N ILE A 731 18.47 -0.83 -30.22
CA ILE A 731 17.01 -0.72 -30.08
C ILE A 731 16.48 -1.99 -29.44
N SER A 732 15.59 -1.83 -28.47
CA SER A 732 14.87 -2.92 -27.82
C SER A 732 13.44 -2.53 -27.51
N PHE A 733 12.58 -3.53 -27.36
CA PHE A 733 11.23 -3.39 -26.85
C PHE A 733 10.83 -4.70 -26.16
N SER A 734 9.79 -4.65 -25.33
CA SER A 734 9.29 -5.80 -24.59
C SER A 734 8.97 -6.98 -25.50
N THR A 735 9.15 -8.20 -24.98
CA THR A 735 8.83 -9.41 -25.73
C THR A 735 7.33 -9.48 -26.01
N ILE A 736 6.97 -9.50 -27.28
CA ILE A 736 5.63 -9.76 -27.76
C ILE A 736 5.43 -11.28 -27.82
N PHE A 737 4.42 -11.75 -27.10
CA PHE A 737 4.04 -13.15 -27.04
C PHE A 737 3.06 -13.53 -28.16
N ASP A 738 2.98 -14.82 -28.44
CA ASP A 738 2.00 -15.37 -29.38
C ASP A 738 0.57 -15.03 -28.93
N LEU A 739 -0.28 -14.69 -29.89
CA LEU A 739 -1.66 -14.27 -29.63
C LEU A 739 -2.66 -15.29 -30.15
N THR A 740 -3.79 -15.43 -29.46
CA THR A 740 -4.96 -16.16 -29.97
C THR A 740 -6.08 -15.19 -30.29
N HIS A 741 -6.74 -15.39 -31.42
CA HIS A 741 -7.81 -14.51 -31.89
C HIS A 741 -8.96 -15.31 -32.51
N GLU A 742 -10.20 -14.84 -32.33
CA GLU A 742 -11.39 -15.59 -32.74
C GLU A 742 -11.63 -15.49 -34.25
N LEU A 743 -12.11 -16.57 -34.86
CA LEU A 743 -12.46 -16.63 -36.28
C LEU A 743 -13.49 -15.54 -36.64
N GLY A 744 -13.16 -14.72 -37.62
CA GLY A 744 -14.04 -13.70 -38.18
C GLY A 744 -14.14 -12.40 -37.40
N SER A 745 -13.30 -12.22 -36.38
CA SER A 745 -13.19 -10.98 -35.59
C SER A 745 -12.43 -9.86 -36.33
N ASP A 746 -12.44 -8.66 -35.74
CA ASP A 746 -11.83 -7.47 -36.31
C ASP A 746 -10.28 -7.53 -36.26
N PRO A 747 -9.55 -6.95 -37.24
CA PRO A 747 -8.09 -6.99 -37.25
C PRO A 747 -7.42 -6.42 -35.99
N ILE A 748 -6.29 -7.00 -35.60
CA ILE A 748 -5.50 -6.58 -34.43
C ILE A 748 -4.70 -5.31 -34.80
N ASN A 749 -4.66 -4.34 -33.89
CA ASN A 749 -3.74 -3.21 -34.00
C ASN A 749 -2.41 -3.55 -33.34
N PHE A 750 -1.44 -4.04 -34.11
CA PHE A 750 -0.16 -4.52 -33.59
C PHE A 750 0.72 -3.45 -32.95
N GLU A 751 0.53 -2.18 -33.27
CA GLU A 751 1.30 -1.08 -32.67
C GLU A 751 1.02 -0.95 -31.15
N THR A 752 -0.16 -1.39 -30.68
CA THR A 752 -0.50 -1.34 -29.25
C THR A 752 0.18 -2.42 -28.40
N LEU A 753 0.93 -3.32 -29.02
CA LEU A 753 1.69 -4.37 -28.33
C LEU A 753 3.11 -3.92 -27.96
N LEU A 754 3.55 -2.78 -28.49
CA LEU A 754 4.86 -2.22 -28.19
C LEU A 754 4.85 -1.59 -26.80
N PHE A 755 5.77 -2.04 -25.96
CA PHE A 755 5.99 -1.53 -24.62
C PHE A 755 7.50 -1.44 -24.36
N ASN A 756 7.92 -0.50 -23.51
CA ASN A 756 9.33 -0.24 -23.18
C ASN A 756 10.23 -0.11 -24.43
N VAL A 757 9.77 0.65 -25.43
CA VAL A 757 10.56 0.92 -26.63
C VAL A 757 11.72 1.82 -26.24
N ASN A 758 12.94 1.32 -26.41
CA ASN A 758 14.17 2.05 -26.13
C ASN A 758 14.92 2.32 -27.44
N THR A 759 15.16 3.60 -27.74
CA THR A 759 15.70 4.10 -29.02
C THR A 759 16.73 5.20 -28.79
N ASN A 760 17.56 5.49 -29.80
CA ASN A 760 18.55 6.57 -29.73
C ASN A 760 17.93 7.98 -29.92
N SER A 761 16.64 8.06 -30.24
CA SER A 761 15.88 9.30 -30.41
C SER A 761 14.50 9.16 -29.80
N GLU A 762 13.89 10.28 -29.40
CA GLU A 762 12.50 10.31 -28.91
C GLU A 762 11.49 9.84 -29.97
N ASP A 763 11.74 10.15 -31.25
CA ASP A 763 10.91 9.75 -32.38
C ASP A 763 11.39 8.41 -32.99
N TYR A 764 10.44 7.54 -33.36
CA TYR A 764 10.70 6.29 -34.09
C TYR A 764 9.52 5.91 -35.03
N ASP A 765 9.83 5.11 -36.05
CA ASP A 765 8.87 4.54 -36.98
C ASP A 765 8.62 3.05 -36.65
N VAL A 766 7.36 2.61 -36.78
CA VAL A 766 6.95 1.20 -36.62
C VAL A 766 6.53 0.62 -37.97
N PHE A 767 7.08 -0.55 -38.31
CA PHE A 767 6.73 -1.30 -39.51
C PHE A 767 6.18 -2.67 -39.12
N VAL A 768 4.97 -2.98 -39.57
CA VAL A 768 4.32 -4.27 -39.35
C VAL A 768 4.24 -5.04 -40.67
N GLU A 769 4.87 -6.20 -40.74
CA GLU A 769 4.75 -7.16 -41.83
C GLU A 769 3.86 -8.33 -41.38
N GLU A 770 2.65 -8.39 -41.94
CA GLU A 770 1.69 -9.45 -41.65
C GLU A 770 0.96 -9.95 -42.91
N SER A 771 0.43 -11.17 -42.83
CA SER A 771 -0.50 -11.71 -43.84
C SER A 771 -1.57 -12.61 -43.21
N ILE A 772 -2.23 -12.11 -42.16
CA ILE A 772 -3.27 -12.85 -41.43
C ILE A 772 -4.56 -12.91 -42.26
N ASP A 773 -5.16 -14.10 -42.35
CA ASP A 773 -6.52 -14.27 -42.86
C ASP A 773 -7.46 -14.58 -41.70
N TYR A 774 -8.09 -13.54 -41.16
CA TYR A 774 -9.06 -13.64 -40.05
C TYR A 774 -10.30 -14.49 -40.37
N GLN A 775 -10.47 -14.98 -41.61
CA GLN A 775 -11.57 -15.85 -42.01
C GLN A 775 -11.18 -17.33 -42.10
N THR A 776 -9.93 -17.66 -41.78
CA THR A 776 -9.39 -19.01 -41.86
C THR A 776 -8.67 -19.37 -40.57
N VAL A 777 -9.06 -20.47 -39.93
CA VAL A 777 -8.33 -21.01 -38.76
C VAL A 777 -6.93 -21.43 -39.19
N GLY A 778 -5.93 -21.00 -38.43
CA GLY A 778 -4.54 -21.24 -38.73
C GLY A 778 -3.60 -20.39 -37.87
N VAL A 779 -2.32 -20.70 -37.96
CA VAL A 779 -1.25 -19.96 -37.29
C VAL A 779 -0.56 -19.09 -38.33
N TYR A 780 -0.46 -17.79 -38.06
CA TYR A 780 0.09 -16.79 -38.95
C TYR A 780 1.28 -16.11 -38.30
N GLU A 781 2.33 -15.86 -39.08
CA GLU A 781 3.53 -15.17 -38.61
C GLU A 781 3.36 -13.66 -38.79
N VAL A 782 3.75 -12.89 -37.77
CA VAL A 782 3.79 -11.42 -37.79
C VAL A 782 5.19 -10.97 -37.43
N ILE A 783 5.72 -9.99 -38.15
CA ILE A 783 7.00 -9.34 -37.85
C ILE A 783 6.75 -7.86 -37.58
N ILE A 784 7.10 -7.40 -36.38
CA ILE A 784 7.12 -5.97 -36.06
C ILE A 784 8.57 -5.51 -36.03
N THR A 785 8.83 -4.36 -36.66
CA THR A 785 10.14 -3.70 -36.69
C THR A 785 10.01 -2.27 -36.21
N VAL A 786 10.78 -1.91 -35.19
CA VAL A 786 10.95 -0.53 -34.73
C VAL A 786 12.24 0.02 -35.33
N LYS A 787 12.19 1.24 -35.85
CA LYS A 787 13.33 1.93 -36.48
C LYS A 787 13.43 3.37 -36.00
N ASP A 788 14.60 3.77 -35.51
CA ASP A 788 14.83 5.15 -35.07
C ASP A 788 15.19 6.09 -36.23
N LEU A 789 15.28 7.40 -35.95
CA LEU A 789 15.63 8.43 -36.93
C LEU A 789 17.06 8.30 -37.46
N PHE A 790 17.95 7.63 -36.73
CA PHE A 790 19.35 7.40 -37.11
C PHE A 790 19.55 6.13 -37.93
N GLY A 791 18.51 5.31 -38.06
CA GLY A 791 18.42 4.14 -38.92
C GLY A 791 18.76 2.81 -38.25
N PHE A 792 18.93 2.78 -36.92
CA PHE A 792 19.00 1.53 -36.16
C PHE A 792 17.62 0.87 -36.13
N GLU A 793 17.58 -0.46 -36.03
CA GLU A 793 16.32 -1.22 -36.06
C GLU A 793 16.38 -2.46 -35.17
N ALA A 794 15.24 -2.82 -34.60
CA ALA A 794 15.01 -4.10 -33.92
C ALA A 794 13.70 -4.71 -34.42
N SER A 795 13.68 -6.03 -34.57
CA SER A 795 12.51 -6.75 -35.05
C SER A 795 12.21 -7.94 -34.16
N GLN A 796 10.91 -8.21 -33.98
CA GLN A 796 10.43 -9.42 -33.34
C GLN A 796 9.45 -10.14 -34.23
N THR A 797 9.50 -11.46 -34.18
CA THR A 797 8.57 -12.36 -34.88
C THR A 797 7.78 -13.14 -33.84
N PHE A 798 6.46 -13.17 -34.00
CA PHE A 798 5.54 -13.93 -33.14
C PHE A 798 4.40 -14.51 -33.98
N GLU A 799 3.66 -15.45 -33.39
CA GLU A 799 2.56 -16.15 -34.05
C GLU A 799 1.20 -15.61 -33.58
N VAL A 800 0.25 -15.50 -34.51
CA VAL A 800 -1.17 -15.27 -34.23
C VAL A 800 -1.95 -16.50 -34.64
N SER A 801 -2.56 -17.18 -33.67
CA SER A 801 -3.45 -18.33 -33.85
C SER A 801 -4.89 -17.83 -34.03
N ILE A 802 -5.45 -17.98 -35.23
CA ILE A 802 -6.88 -17.80 -35.48
C ILE A 802 -7.59 -19.11 -35.12
N GLU A 803 -8.46 -19.06 -34.12
CA GLU A 803 -9.19 -20.22 -33.59
C GLU A 803 -10.71 -19.98 -33.63
N ASP A 804 -11.49 -21.06 -33.66
CA ASP A 804 -12.95 -20.99 -33.61
C ASP A 804 -13.44 -21.60 -32.29
N SER A 805 -13.83 -20.75 -31.36
CA SER A 805 -14.37 -21.12 -30.04
C SER A 805 -15.87 -20.83 -29.92
N THR A 806 -16.48 -20.27 -30.96
CA THR A 806 -17.87 -19.80 -30.93
C THR A 806 -18.84 -20.88 -31.39
N ALA A 807 -19.73 -21.32 -30.50
CA ALA A 807 -20.77 -22.29 -30.87
C ALA A 807 -21.78 -21.74 -31.90
N PRO A 808 -22.29 -22.59 -32.82
CA PRO A 808 -23.26 -22.19 -33.84
C PRO A 808 -24.47 -21.42 -33.32
N GLU A 809 -24.90 -20.44 -34.10
CA GLU A 809 -26.19 -19.79 -33.89
C GLU A 809 -27.29 -20.69 -34.44
N VAL A 810 -28.25 -21.10 -33.58
CA VAL A 810 -29.32 -22.03 -33.93
C VAL A 810 -30.69 -21.43 -33.62
N ILE A 811 -31.60 -21.53 -34.59
CA ILE A 811 -32.97 -21.00 -34.50
C ILE A 811 -33.96 -22.11 -34.88
N LEU A 812 -34.99 -22.34 -34.08
CA LEU A 812 -36.08 -23.27 -34.42
C LEU A 812 -36.97 -22.66 -35.51
N ASN A 813 -37.26 -23.43 -36.57
CA ASN A 813 -38.25 -23.00 -37.56
C ASN A 813 -39.67 -23.08 -36.96
N ALA A 814 -40.58 -22.20 -37.38
CA ALA A 814 -41.97 -22.21 -36.93
C ALA A 814 -42.67 -23.53 -37.28
N SER A 815 -43.34 -24.15 -36.31
CA SER A 815 -44.05 -25.44 -36.46
C SER A 815 -45.32 -25.46 -35.61
N VAL A 816 -46.10 -26.55 -35.71
CA VAL A 816 -47.23 -26.80 -34.81
C VAL A 816 -46.76 -27.62 -33.61
N ASP A 817 -46.94 -27.10 -32.40
CA ASP A 817 -46.45 -27.79 -31.19
C ASP A 817 -47.54 -28.55 -30.43
N THR A 818 -48.75 -28.60 -30.98
CA THR A 818 -49.85 -29.41 -30.46
C THR A 818 -50.57 -30.13 -31.59
N ILE A 819 -50.77 -31.44 -31.42
CA ILE A 819 -51.44 -32.30 -32.39
C ILE A 819 -52.39 -33.28 -31.69
N TYR A 820 -53.35 -33.84 -32.42
CA TYR A 820 -54.24 -34.87 -31.87
C TYR A 820 -53.62 -36.27 -31.97
N ALA A 821 -53.94 -37.13 -31.01
CA ALA A 821 -53.53 -38.53 -31.05
C ALA A 821 -53.98 -39.22 -32.36
N GLY A 822 -53.03 -39.88 -33.03
CA GLY A 822 -53.19 -40.56 -34.32
C GLY A 822 -52.98 -39.68 -35.55
N THR A 823 -52.60 -38.40 -35.40
CA THR A 823 -52.27 -37.51 -36.53
C THR A 823 -50.79 -37.54 -36.89
N THR A 824 -50.46 -37.25 -38.16
CA THR A 824 -49.08 -37.18 -38.63
C THR A 824 -48.46 -35.83 -38.29
N TYR A 825 -47.31 -35.83 -37.60
CA TYR A 825 -46.48 -34.65 -37.39
C TYR A 825 -45.37 -34.56 -38.45
N VAL A 826 -45.12 -33.34 -38.95
CA VAL A 826 -43.99 -33.06 -39.86
C VAL A 826 -43.11 -32.01 -39.21
N ASP A 827 -41.92 -32.45 -38.84
CA ASP A 827 -40.89 -31.61 -38.25
C ASP A 827 -40.40 -30.56 -39.27
N GLN A 828 -40.46 -29.28 -38.89
CA GLN A 828 -39.95 -28.15 -39.69
C GLN A 828 -38.47 -27.87 -39.48
N GLY A 829 -37.81 -28.61 -38.57
CA GLY A 829 -36.37 -28.53 -38.30
C GLY A 829 -35.92 -27.20 -37.68
N ILE A 830 -34.64 -26.92 -37.87
CA ILE A 830 -33.92 -25.73 -37.40
C ILE A 830 -33.27 -24.99 -38.58
N ALA A 831 -32.99 -23.71 -38.41
CA ALA A 831 -32.01 -22.94 -39.17
C ALA A 831 -30.77 -22.72 -38.29
N TYR A 832 -29.59 -22.69 -38.90
CA TYR A 832 -28.34 -22.45 -38.18
C TYR A 832 -27.33 -21.74 -39.07
N THR A 833 -26.46 -20.95 -38.44
CA THR A 833 -25.38 -20.21 -39.09
C THR A 833 -24.13 -20.27 -38.22
N ASP A 834 -23.00 -20.43 -38.89
CA ASP A 834 -21.67 -20.48 -38.29
C ASP A 834 -20.65 -20.09 -39.37
N LEU A 835 -19.46 -19.65 -38.97
CA LEU A 835 -18.35 -19.35 -39.87
C LEU A 835 -17.61 -20.62 -40.30
N SER A 836 -17.60 -21.66 -39.46
CA SER A 836 -17.05 -22.97 -39.79
C SER A 836 -18.13 -23.96 -40.23
N THR A 837 -17.71 -25.14 -40.66
CA THR A 837 -18.63 -26.13 -41.23
C THR A 837 -19.37 -26.88 -40.13
N THR A 838 -20.70 -26.78 -40.11
CA THR A 838 -21.53 -27.41 -39.06
C THR A 838 -22.12 -28.77 -39.46
N SER A 839 -22.40 -29.59 -38.45
CA SER A 839 -23.17 -30.82 -38.52
C SER A 839 -24.36 -30.78 -37.56
N VAL A 840 -25.45 -31.50 -37.87
CA VAL A 840 -26.67 -31.53 -37.05
C VAL A 840 -27.04 -32.95 -36.69
N GLN A 841 -27.28 -33.19 -35.41
CA GLN A 841 -27.88 -34.43 -34.91
C GLN A 841 -29.25 -34.12 -34.31
N SER A 842 -30.27 -34.92 -34.63
CA SER A 842 -31.59 -34.81 -34.00
C SER A 842 -31.99 -36.11 -33.29
N ILE A 843 -32.50 -35.96 -32.07
CA ILE A 843 -33.02 -37.05 -31.23
C ILE A 843 -34.50 -36.76 -30.98
N THR A 844 -35.38 -37.70 -31.36
CA THR A 844 -36.82 -37.55 -31.18
C THR A 844 -37.39 -38.63 -30.26
N THR A 845 -38.24 -38.22 -29.33
CA THR A 845 -39.04 -39.11 -28.49
C THR A 845 -40.50 -39.17 -28.93
N LEU A 846 -40.85 -38.51 -30.04
CA LEU A 846 -42.22 -38.28 -30.47
C LEU A 846 -43.00 -39.57 -30.73
N ASN A 847 -44.10 -39.75 -29.98
CA ASN A 847 -45.11 -40.76 -30.24
C ASN A 847 -46.48 -40.10 -30.44
N THR A 848 -46.93 -40.05 -31.69
CA THR A 848 -48.18 -39.39 -32.06
C THR A 848 -49.44 -40.17 -31.69
N GLU A 849 -49.33 -41.43 -31.25
CA GLU A 849 -50.49 -42.29 -30.95
C GLU A 849 -51.00 -42.15 -29.51
N THR A 850 -50.15 -41.70 -28.59
CA THR A 850 -50.46 -41.61 -27.16
C THR A 850 -50.44 -40.16 -26.68
N PRO A 851 -51.50 -39.67 -26.02
CA PRO A 851 -51.48 -38.35 -25.41
C PRO A 851 -50.32 -38.19 -24.43
N GLY A 852 -49.64 -37.04 -24.49
CA GLY A 852 -48.43 -36.76 -23.71
C GLY A 852 -47.59 -35.62 -24.30
N VAL A 853 -46.54 -35.22 -23.60
CA VAL A 853 -45.55 -34.25 -24.08
C VAL A 853 -44.33 -35.01 -24.56
N TYR A 854 -43.88 -34.73 -25.77
CA TYR A 854 -42.71 -35.34 -26.39
C TYR A 854 -41.74 -34.27 -26.86
N THR A 855 -40.48 -34.65 -27.06
CA THR A 855 -39.41 -33.73 -27.44
C THR A 855 -38.72 -34.12 -28.73
N ILE A 856 -38.23 -33.12 -29.45
CA ILE A 856 -37.24 -33.25 -30.51
C ILE A 856 -36.08 -32.34 -30.13
N THR A 857 -34.93 -32.93 -29.83
CA THR A 857 -33.71 -32.20 -29.47
C THR A 857 -32.77 -32.19 -30.66
N TYR A 858 -32.29 -31.01 -31.02
CA TYR A 858 -31.27 -30.79 -32.05
C TYR A 858 -29.97 -30.38 -31.36
N ASN A 859 -28.88 -31.05 -31.70
CA ASN A 859 -27.53 -30.63 -31.37
C ASN A 859 -26.84 -30.22 -32.67
N VAL A 860 -26.44 -28.96 -32.76
CA VAL A 860 -25.61 -28.46 -33.87
C VAL A 860 -24.19 -28.34 -33.34
N THR A 861 -23.27 -29.01 -34.03
CA THR A 861 -21.85 -29.03 -33.69
C THR A 861 -21.07 -28.49 -34.88
N ASP A 862 -20.19 -27.54 -34.65
CA ASP A 862 -19.32 -27.00 -35.69
C ASP A 862 -18.13 -27.92 -36.02
N ALA A 863 -17.15 -27.42 -36.77
CA ALA A 863 -15.97 -28.18 -37.16
C ALA A 863 -14.91 -28.33 -36.04
N TYR A 864 -15.03 -27.52 -34.99
CA TYR A 864 -14.09 -27.40 -33.87
C TYR A 864 -14.70 -27.85 -32.54
N ASP A 865 -15.78 -28.63 -32.62
CA ASP A 865 -16.51 -29.24 -31.51
C ASP A 865 -17.28 -28.26 -30.60
N ASN A 866 -17.48 -26.99 -31.00
CA ASN A 866 -18.39 -26.09 -30.29
C ASN A 866 -19.85 -26.47 -30.59
N GLN A 867 -20.71 -26.44 -29.57
CA GLN A 867 -22.05 -27.03 -29.63
C GLN A 867 -23.17 -26.11 -29.17
N ARG A 868 -24.29 -26.17 -29.88
CA ARG A 868 -25.56 -25.55 -29.50
C ARG A 868 -26.69 -26.57 -29.52
N VAL A 869 -27.35 -26.74 -28.38
CA VAL A 869 -28.51 -27.63 -28.22
C VAL A 869 -29.80 -26.83 -28.12
N VAL A 870 -30.80 -27.16 -28.94
CA VAL A 870 -32.15 -26.60 -28.88
C VAL A 870 -33.20 -27.72 -28.85
N THR A 871 -34.29 -27.54 -28.11
CA THR A 871 -35.33 -28.58 -27.95
C THR A 871 -36.70 -28.02 -28.35
N ARG A 872 -37.43 -28.77 -29.19
CA ARG A 872 -38.85 -28.53 -29.50
C ARG A 872 -39.73 -29.48 -28.69
N TYR A 873 -40.81 -28.96 -28.11
CA TYR A 873 -41.82 -29.74 -27.39
C TYR A 873 -43.09 -29.92 -28.24
N ILE A 874 -43.62 -31.14 -28.27
CA ILE A 874 -44.84 -31.52 -29.00
C ILE A 874 -45.84 -32.13 -28.04
N HIS A 875 -47.00 -31.49 -27.92
CA HIS A 875 -48.12 -31.94 -27.11
C HIS A 875 -49.08 -32.77 -27.97
N VAL A 876 -49.20 -34.06 -27.66
CA VAL A 876 -50.21 -34.93 -28.24
C VAL A 876 -51.41 -34.94 -27.30
N ILE A 877 -52.57 -34.51 -27.78
CA ILE A 877 -53.80 -34.40 -26.98
C ILE A 877 -54.89 -35.37 -27.47
N GLU A 878 -55.85 -35.68 -26.60
CA GLU A 878 -56.97 -36.57 -26.94
C GLU A 878 -57.84 -35.97 -28.05
N ASN A 879 -58.30 -36.83 -28.96
CA ASN A 879 -59.16 -36.45 -30.07
C ASN A 879 -60.62 -36.28 -29.59
N ASN A 880 -61.02 -35.03 -29.32
CA ASN A 880 -62.39 -34.66 -28.94
C ASN A 880 -63.24 -34.29 -30.17
N GLN A 881 -64.57 -34.38 -30.10
CA GLN A 881 -65.49 -34.10 -31.23
C GLN A 881 -65.47 -32.63 -31.74
N ILE A 882 -64.66 -31.76 -31.14
CA ILE A 882 -64.43 -30.38 -31.57
C ILE A 882 -63.01 -30.32 -32.15
N ASN A 883 -62.88 -30.03 -33.45
CA ASN A 883 -61.58 -29.89 -34.10
C ASN A 883 -61.08 -28.46 -33.91
N MET A 884 -60.11 -28.25 -33.02
CA MET A 884 -59.38 -27.00 -32.86
C MET A 884 -58.18 -26.99 -33.82
N TYR A 885 -57.92 -25.83 -34.40
CA TYR A 885 -56.78 -25.56 -35.27
C TYR A 885 -55.99 -24.39 -34.69
N ILE A 886 -54.69 -24.59 -34.52
CA ILE A 886 -53.72 -23.57 -34.14
C ILE A 886 -52.73 -23.46 -35.29
N ALA A 887 -52.52 -22.23 -35.79
CA ALA A 887 -51.55 -21.98 -36.86
C ALA A 887 -50.12 -22.27 -36.37
N PRO A 888 -49.20 -22.69 -37.26
CA PRO A 888 -47.79 -22.81 -36.92
C PRO A 888 -47.23 -21.45 -36.44
N ALA A 889 -46.43 -21.46 -35.37
CA ALA A 889 -45.74 -20.27 -34.86
C ALA A 889 -44.42 -20.64 -34.18
N LEU A 890 -43.63 -19.62 -33.84
CA LEU A 890 -42.44 -19.78 -33.03
C LEU A 890 -42.84 -19.83 -31.55
N THR A 891 -42.45 -20.90 -30.86
CA THR A 891 -42.83 -21.20 -29.47
C THR A 891 -41.65 -21.15 -28.50
N THR A 892 -40.44 -21.00 -29.03
CA THR A 892 -39.21 -20.72 -28.27
C THR A 892 -38.67 -19.39 -28.74
N ILE A 893 -38.52 -18.45 -27.81
CA ILE A 893 -38.02 -17.09 -28.08
C ILE A 893 -36.84 -16.79 -27.16
N ARG A 894 -35.98 -15.84 -27.54
CA ARG A 894 -34.91 -15.34 -26.66
C ARG A 894 -35.52 -14.46 -25.57
N VAL A 895 -34.84 -14.37 -24.43
CA VAL A 895 -35.25 -13.48 -23.32
C VAL A 895 -35.39 -12.06 -23.86
N GLY A 896 -36.53 -11.42 -23.59
CA GLY A 896 -36.86 -10.07 -24.05
C GLY A 896 -37.54 -9.97 -25.42
N GLU A 897 -37.52 -11.03 -26.25
CA GLU A 897 -38.23 -11.02 -27.53
C GLU A 897 -39.75 -10.98 -27.35
N THR A 898 -40.45 -10.43 -28.35
CA THR A 898 -41.92 -10.34 -28.31
C THR A 898 -42.53 -11.64 -28.80
N PHE A 899 -43.25 -12.34 -27.92
CA PHE A 899 -44.08 -13.47 -28.30
C PHE A 899 -45.33 -13.01 -29.07
N VAL A 900 -45.58 -13.61 -30.25
CA VAL A 900 -46.80 -13.40 -31.03
C VAL A 900 -47.60 -14.70 -31.05
N ALA A 901 -48.74 -14.71 -30.37
CA ALA A 901 -49.57 -15.90 -30.28
C ALA A 901 -50.12 -16.32 -31.66
N PRO A 902 -50.04 -17.60 -32.06
CA PRO A 902 -50.62 -18.08 -33.30
C PRO A 902 -52.13 -17.88 -33.37
N GLU A 903 -52.62 -17.70 -34.59
CA GLU A 903 -54.06 -17.70 -34.87
C GLU A 903 -54.69 -19.06 -34.49
N CYS A 904 -55.85 -19.02 -33.85
CA CYS A 904 -56.58 -20.21 -33.44
C CYS A 904 -58.06 -20.11 -33.76
N PHE A 905 -58.63 -21.20 -34.27
CA PHE A 905 -60.07 -21.38 -34.45
C PHE A 905 -60.49 -22.83 -34.20
N ALA A 906 -61.76 -23.08 -33.90
CA ALA A 906 -62.32 -24.42 -33.84
C ALA A 906 -63.51 -24.58 -34.80
N GLN A 907 -63.73 -25.80 -35.28
CA GLN A 907 -64.87 -26.13 -36.12
C GLN A 907 -65.77 -27.18 -35.48
N LEU A 908 -67.06 -26.88 -35.42
CA LEU A 908 -68.10 -27.80 -34.96
C LEU A 908 -69.31 -27.70 -35.89
N ASN A 909 -69.76 -28.82 -36.45
CA ASN A 909 -70.93 -28.92 -37.34
C ASN A 909 -70.94 -27.95 -38.55
N GLY A 910 -69.76 -27.52 -39.02
CA GLY A 910 -69.61 -26.61 -40.16
C GLY A 910 -69.61 -25.11 -39.79
N GLU A 911 -69.70 -24.77 -38.50
CA GLU A 911 -69.50 -23.41 -37.99
C GLU A 911 -68.07 -23.24 -37.44
N THR A 912 -67.51 -22.03 -37.59
CA THR A 912 -66.16 -21.68 -37.09
C THR A 912 -66.28 -20.78 -35.87
N TYR A 913 -65.58 -21.16 -34.81
CA TYR A 913 -65.53 -20.47 -33.53
C TYR A 913 -64.10 -19.94 -33.32
N THR A 914 -63.95 -18.68 -32.95
CA THR A 914 -62.63 -18.10 -32.65
C THR A 914 -62.17 -18.48 -31.25
N CYS A 915 -60.90 -18.82 -31.08
CA CYS A 915 -60.35 -19.12 -29.76
C CYS A 915 -60.13 -17.83 -28.94
N SER A 916 -60.17 -17.99 -27.63
CA SER A 916 -59.59 -17.07 -26.64
C SER A 916 -58.23 -17.62 -26.21
N ILE A 917 -57.27 -16.73 -25.95
CA ILE A 917 -55.89 -17.08 -25.61
C ILE A 917 -55.58 -16.52 -24.23
N ASP A 918 -55.12 -17.38 -23.32
CA ASP A 918 -54.64 -17.00 -22.00
C ASP A 918 -53.11 -17.15 -21.93
N MET A 919 -52.43 -16.03 -21.71
CA MET A 919 -50.97 -15.92 -21.62
C MET A 919 -50.52 -15.42 -20.24
N GLN A 920 -51.36 -15.50 -19.21
CA GLN A 920 -51.06 -14.96 -17.87
C GLN A 920 -49.79 -15.54 -17.23
N SER A 921 -49.41 -16.76 -17.59
CA SER A 921 -48.21 -17.43 -17.09
C SER A 921 -46.92 -16.93 -17.76
N LEU A 922 -47.00 -16.32 -18.95
CA LEU A 922 -45.82 -16.02 -19.77
C LEU A 922 -45.03 -14.83 -19.21
N ASN A 923 -43.80 -15.08 -18.76
CA ASN A 923 -42.85 -14.04 -18.41
C ASN A 923 -41.64 -14.06 -19.37
N ARG A 924 -41.65 -13.21 -20.39
CA ARG A 924 -40.60 -13.16 -21.43
C ARG A 924 -39.22 -12.71 -20.93
N LEU A 925 -39.11 -12.23 -19.69
CA LEU A 925 -37.86 -11.77 -19.09
C LEU A 925 -37.20 -12.84 -18.22
N VAL A 926 -37.88 -13.98 -18.02
CA VAL A 926 -37.38 -15.09 -17.21
C VAL A 926 -37.25 -16.30 -18.12
N VAL A 927 -36.13 -17.01 -18.02
CA VAL A 927 -35.94 -18.27 -18.74
C VAL A 927 -36.84 -19.32 -18.11
N GLY A 928 -37.66 -19.99 -18.92
CA GLY A 928 -38.53 -21.07 -18.44
C GLY A 928 -39.53 -21.55 -19.49
N ASP A 929 -40.17 -22.67 -19.17
CA ASP A 929 -41.27 -23.21 -19.96
C ASP A 929 -42.60 -22.61 -19.45
N TYR A 930 -43.38 -22.01 -20.36
CA TYR A 930 -44.63 -21.32 -20.03
C TYR A 930 -45.82 -21.96 -20.73
N GLU A 931 -46.91 -22.19 -19.98
CA GLU A 931 -48.13 -22.80 -20.52
C GLU A 931 -49.10 -21.73 -21.03
N ILE A 932 -49.37 -21.72 -22.33
CA ILE A 932 -50.36 -20.84 -22.97
C ILE A 932 -51.61 -21.65 -23.29
N THR A 933 -52.75 -21.21 -22.76
CA THR A 933 -54.02 -21.95 -22.91
C THR A 933 -54.90 -21.33 -23.99
N TYR A 934 -55.31 -22.15 -24.96
CA TYR A 934 -56.30 -21.78 -25.98
C TYR A 934 -57.67 -22.38 -25.61
N SER A 935 -58.69 -21.53 -25.51
CA SER A 935 -60.04 -21.95 -25.12
C SER A 935 -61.08 -21.52 -26.15
N VAL A 936 -62.01 -22.42 -26.46
CA VAL A 936 -63.19 -22.13 -27.29
C VAL A 936 -64.45 -22.54 -26.51
N SER A 937 -65.44 -21.65 -26.46
CA SER A 937 -66.65 -21.81 -25.65
C SER A 937 -67.92 -21.77 -26.49
#